data_AF-A0AAN6UGV9-F1
#
_entry.id   AF-A0AAN6UGV9-F1
#
_cell.length_a   1.000
_cell.length_b   1.000
_cell.length_c   1.000
_cell.angle_alpha   90.00
_cell.angle_beta   90.00
_cell.angle_gamma   90.00
#
_symmetry.space_group_name_H-M   'P 1'
#
loop_
_entity.id
_entity.type
_entity.pdbx_description
1 polymer ?
#
loop_
_entity_poly.entity_id
_entity_poly.type
_entity_poly.pdbx_seq_one_letter_code
_entity_poly.pdbx_strand_id
1 'polypeptide(L)'
;MHLSALLPLALLHPLLASAEPVRIPPADDLILSPRARPDAPSGSYAPAEVKCPSVKPAIRRANTLSKSESDWLMKRRPATVDPMIAFLKRVNIDGFDAEAYIRKVAPRIKDLPNVGIAVSGGGYRALMNGAGFISAADGRTPGSTGAGGIGGLLQASTYLAGLSGGGWLVSSIYANNFTTVETLRTGRKDSNIWKFDNSIFEGPDMKGIFDTPRYWKDVARQVGDKRNAGFETSITDFWGRALAYQLIDAPDGGPAYTFSSIADDDEFSKAQTPFPILIADERRPGTKIISLNSTVYEFNPYEMGSWDPSTFGFAPMKYIGSNFSAGVVPSDGHCVAGFDSLSYIFGTSSSLFNAFLLQNISNVAGVPEFLLNAATKVLEDLDAADNDIAQYQPNPFFGWNNATNPTATSTELDLVDGGLDLQNIPLHPLIQPIRAVDVIFAVDSSADTTYAWPNGTALRASYDRSLGTIANGTLFPPVPDANTFIALGLNQRPTFFGCDPTNFTTTSPSQTVPPLVVYIPNAPYTAMSNVTTFTPSYKTAQRDAIIQNGVDGATRGAGALDARWPACVACAVLSRSWARTGTAPPAECARCFERYCWNGTVVSASVQGAGGEYAPTFIIGDGGEDAPSAAASLAARGRWVGMAVVAVCGLMML
;
A
#
# COMPACT_ATOMS: atom_id res chain seq x y z
N MET A 1 -84.55 -16.34 -16.41
CA MET A 1 -83.23 -16.50 -17.06
C MET A 1 -82.16 -16.21 -16.02
N HIS A 2 -81.32 -17.22 -15.76
CA HIS A 2 -80.09 -17.27 -14.96
C HIS A 2 -80.06 -16.78 -13.49
N LEU A 3 -80.19 -17.77 -12.60
CA LEU A 3 -79.33 -17.93 -11.41
C LEU A 3 -77.87 -18.19 -11.81
N SER A 4 -76.93 -17.69 -10.99
CA SER A 4 -75.69 -18.33 -10.49
C SER A 4 -75.02 -17.33 -9.53
N ALA A 5 -75.17 -17.43 -8.20
CA ALA A 5 -74.61 -18.39 -7.24
C ALA A 5 -73.09 -18.21 -6.96
N LEU A 6 -72.84 -17.85 -5.69
CA LEU A 6 -71.58 -17.68 -4.97
C LEU A 6 -70.77 -18.99 -4.81
N LEU A 7 -69.43 -18.90 -4.68
CA LEU A 7 -68.64 -19.48 -3.57
C LEU A 7 -67.18 -18.93 -3.57
N PRO A 8 -66.48 -18.86 -2.41
CA PRO A 8 -65.32 -18.01 -2.17
C PRO A 8 -63.97 -18.75 -2.18
N LEU A 9 -62.87 -18.02 -2.43
CA LEU A 9 -61.51 -18.55 -2.30
C LEU A 9 -60.71 -17.78 -1.25
N ALA A 10 -59.92 -18.54 -0.51
CA ALA A 10 -59.26 -18.21 0.74
C ALA A 10 -58.10 -17.20 0.62
N LEU A 11 -57.89 -16.50 1.73
CA LEU A 11 -56.82 -15.57 2.04
C LEU A 11 -55.43 -16.24 1.98
N LEU A 12 -54.53 -15.67 1.18
CA LEU A 12 -53.07 -15.77 1.32
C LEU A 12 -52.51 -14.34 1.21
N HIS A 13 -52.12 -13.76 2.35
CA HIS A 13 -51.33 -12.53 2.39
C HIS A 13 -49.84 -12.90 2.33
N PRO A 14 -49.05 -12.40 1.36
CA PRO A 14 -47.62 -12.26 1.54
C PRO A 14 -47.32 -10.89 2.16
N LEU A 15 -46.57 -10.90 3.26
CA LEU A 15 -45.92 -9.74 3.84
C LEU A 15 -44.97 -9.13 2.80
N LEU A 16 -45.34 -7.97 2.25
CA LEU A 16 -44.44 -7.13 1.45
C LEU A 16 -43.49 -6.42 2.41
N ALA A 17 -42.24 -6.88 2.46
CA ALA A 17 -41.13 -6.10 2.99
C ALA A 17 -40.93 -4.88 2.07
N SER A 18 -41.16 -3.69 2.62
CA SER A 18 -40.84 -2.43 1.96
C SER A 18 -39.31 -2.26 1.97
N ALA A 19 -38.67 -2.61 0.86
CA ALA A 19 -37.35 -2.08 0.53
C ALA A 19 -37.60 -0.77 -0.23
N GLU A 20 -37.30 0.37 0.40
CA GLU A 20 -37.21 1.64 -0.34
C GLU A 20 -36.15 1.51 -1.43
N PRO A 21 -36.44 1.91 -2.67
CA PRO A 21 -35.44 1.94 -3.72
C PRO A 21 -34.41 3.03 -3.39
N VAL A 22 -33.17 2.60 -3.21
CA VAL A 22 -32.00 3.48 -3.11
C VAL A 22 -31.96 4.34 -4.38
N ARG A 23 -32.15 5.64 -4.24
CA ARG A 23 -31.97 6.59 -5.33
C ARG A 23 -30.48 6.68 -5.65
N ILE A 24 -30.09 6.16 -6.81
CA ILE A 24 -28.78 6.43 -7.40
C ILE A 24 -28.82 7.88 -7.91
N PRO A 25 -27.93 8.78 -7.45
CA PRO A 25 -27.82 10.10 -8.03
C PRO A 25 -27.42 9.99 -9.51
N PRO A 26 -27.95 10.85 -10.41
CA PRO A 26 -27.51 10.88 -11.79
C PRO A 26 -25.99 11.14 -11.87
N ALA A 27 -25.34 10.53 -12.87
CA ALA A 27 -23.89 10.51 -13.07
C ALA A 27 -23.21 11.90 -13.23
N ASP A 28 -24.00 12.98 -13.32
CA ASP A 28 -23.52 14.35 -13.49
C ASP A 28 -23.32 15.12 -12.17
N ASP A 29 -23.66 14.55 -11.00
CA ASP A 29 -23.51 15.18 -9.68
C ASP A 29 -22.34 14.65 -8.84
N LEU A 30 -21.22 14.28 -9.47
CA LEU A 30 -19.94 14.12 -8.78
C LEU A 30 -19.35 15.50 -8.44
N ILE A 31 -20.04 16.26 -7.57
CA ILE A 31 -19.52 17.49 -6.99
C ILE A 31 -18.42 17.11 -6.00
N LEU A 32 -17.18 17.20 -6.46
CA LEU A 32 -15.99 16.99 -5.65
C LEU A 32 -15.81 18.13 -4.64
N SER A 33 -15.97 17.80 -3.36
CA SER A 33 -15.45 18.59 -2.23
C SER A 33 -13.91 18.75 -2.34
N PRO A 34 -13.28 19.81 -1.78
CA PRO A 34 -11.85 20.08 -1.93
C PRO A 34 -10.96 18.90 -1.52
N ARG A 35 -9.88 18.72 -2.28
CA ARG A 35 -8.99 17.55 -2.37
C ARG A 35 -7.83 17.64 -1.37
N ALA A 36 -6.86 16.72 -1.45
CA ALA A 36 -5.47 17.10 -1.14
C ALA A 36 -5.17 18.44 -1.84
N ARG A 37 -4.53 19.38 -1.15
CA ARG A 37 -4.57 20.78 -1.59
C ARG A 37 -3.35 21.13 -2.44
N PRO A 38 -3.50 22.02 -3.46
CA PRO A 38 -2.39 22.54 -4.25
C PRO A 38 -1.56 23.55 -3.44
N ASP A 39 -0.96 23.07 -2.35
CA ASP A 39 -0.32 23.90 -1.32
C ASP A 39 1.15 24.19 -1.60
N ALA A 40 1.71 23.70 -2.71
CA ALA A 40 3.03 24.10 -3.13
C ALA A 40 3.09 25.63 -3.30
N PRO A 41 4.02 26.33 -2.60
CA PRO A 41 4.04 27.80 -2.54
C PRO A 41 4.26 28.48 -3.89
N SER A 42 4.87 27.78 -4.85
CA SER A 42 5.08 28.25 -6.22
C SER A 42 3.83 28.15 -7.09
N GLY A 43 2.81 27.39 -6.66
CA GLY A 43 1.69 26.98 -7.51
C GLY A 43 2.08 26.00 -8.62
N SER A 44 3.31 25.49 -8.61
CA SER A 44 3.85 24.54 -9.59
C SER A 44 4.57 23.38 -8.90
N TYR A 45 5.32 22.58 -9.67
CA TYR A 45 6.16 21.50 -9.14
C TYR A 45 7.42 22.00 -8.41
N ALA A 46 7.78 23.28 -8.60
CA ALA A 46 8.98 23.84 -8.00
C ALA A 46 8.79 24.06 -6.49
N PRO A 47 9.71 23.59 -5.63
CA PRO A 47 9.74 24.00 -4.23
C PRO A 47 10.08 25.49 -4.12
N ALA A 48 9.72 26.13 -3.00
CA ALA A 48 10.11 27.51 -2.74
C ALA A 48 10.45 27.75 -1.28
N GLU A 49 11.31 28.74 -1.05
CA GLU A 49 11.56 29.27 0.28
C GLU A 49 10.30 29.93 0.85
N VAL A 50 10.02 29.61 2.10
CA VAL A 50 8.91 30.16 2.89
C VAL A 50 9.42 30.62 4.25
N LYS A 51 8.66 31.50 4.88
CA LYS A 51 8.95 31.91 6.26
C LYS A 51 8.82 30.70 7.19
N CYS A 52 9.89 30.39 7.92
CA CYS A 52 9.84 29.36 8.94
C CYS A 52 8.82 29.69 10.04
N PRO A 53 8.20 28.67 10.68
CA PRO A 53 7.46 28.86 11.91
C PRO A 53 8.34 29.47 13.01
N SER A 54 7.71 30.09 14.02
CA SER A 54 8.42 30.75 15.13
C SER A 54 9.32 29.77 15.91
N VAL A 55 8.83 28.56 16.11
CA VAL A 55 9.64 27.42 16.55
C VAL A 55 10.26 26.78 15.32
N LYS A 56 11.59 26.79 15.23
CA LYS A 56 12.29 26.24 14.07
C LYS A 56 12.00 24.74 13.90
N PRO A 57 11.72 24.28 12.67
CA PRO A 57 11.59 22.86 12.38
C PRO A 57 12.86 22.10 12.78
N ALA A 58 12.68 20.93 13.38
CA ALA A 58 13.77 20.09 13.85
C ALA A 58 13.47 18.61 13.60
N ILE A 59 14.52 17.81 13.48
CA ILE A 59 14.45 16.36 13.39
C ILE A 59 13.99 15.81 14.75
N ARG A 60 12.87 15.09 14.74
CA ARG A 60 12.35 14.40 15.91
C ARG A 60 13.05 13.05 16.05
N ARG A 61 13.49 12.69 17.25
CA ARG A 61 13.98 11.32 17.52
C ARG A 61 12.85 10.29 17.38
N ALA A 62 13.16 9.14 16.80
CA ALA A 62 12.21 8.06 16.55
C ALA A 62 11.84 7.21 17.80
N ASN A 63 12.00 7.76 19.01
CA ASN A 63 11.63 7.07 20.26
C ASN A 63 10.19 7.38 20.71
N THR A 64 9.51 8.33 20.06
CA THR A 64 8.09 8.62 20.27
C THR A 64 7.34 8.71 18.93
N LEU A 65 6.01 8.76 18.94
CA LEU A 65 5.28 9.30 17.78
C LEU A 65 5.48 10.82 17.73
N SER A 66 5.24 11.44 16.57
CA SER A 66 5.10 12.90 16.54
C SER A 66 3.89 13.35 17.34
N LYS A 67 3.93 14.62 17.78
CA LYS A 67 2.77 15.26 18.41
C LYS A 67 1.57 15.25 17.45
N SER A 68 1.79 15.50 16.16
CA SER A 68 0.73 15.53 15.15
C SER A 68 0.07 14.16 14.96
N GLU A 69 0.83 13.08 14.84
CA GLU A 69 0.24 11.72 14.79
C GLU A 69 -0.49 11.39 16.09
N SER A 70 0.08 11.75 17.25
CA SER A 70 -0.57 11.53 18.56
C SER A 70 -1.89 12.29 18.70
N ASP A 71 -1.92 13.57 18.32
CA ASP A 71 -3.11 14.43 18.34
C ASP A 71 -4.19 13.91 17.38
N TRP A 72 -3.76 13.44 16.20
CA TRP A 72 -4.64 12.83 15.23
C TRP A 72 -5.23 11.50 15.74
N LEU A 73 -4.41 10.66 16.37
CA LEU A 73 -4.85 9.39 16.97
C LEU A 73 -5.88 9.60 18.09
N MET A 74 -5.78 10.69 18.87
CA MET A 74 -6.81 11.04 19.86
C MET A 74 -8.20 11.27 19.24
N LYS A 75 -8.27 11.65 17.96
CA LYS A 75 -9.52 11.75 17.19
C LYS A 75 -9.86 10.45 16.47
N ARG A 76 -8.86 9.80 15.85
CA ARG A 76 -9.05 8.60 15.03
C ARG A 76 -9.58 7.43 15.84
N ARG A 77 -8.96 7.14 16.99
CA ARG A 77 -9.29 5.94 17.75
C ARG A 77 -10.76 5.94 18.23
N PRO A 78 -11.34 7.07 18.67
CA PRO A 78 -12.79 7.17 18.84
C PRO A 78 -13.59 7.04 17.53
N ALA A 79 -13.12 7.64 16.43
CA ALA A 79 -13.81 7.60 15.14
C ALA A 79 -13.91 6.19 14.52
N THR A 80 -13.05 5.24 14.91
CA THR A 80 -13.15 3.85 14.44
C THR A 80 -14.22 3.02 15.17
N VAL A 81 -14.75 3.49 16.31
CA VAL A 81 -15.67 2.73 17.17
C VAL A 81 -16.98 2.38 16.47
N ASP A 82 -17.67 3.38 15.91
CA ASP A 82 -18.97 3.17 15.27
C ASP A 82 -18.85 2.31 13.99
N PRO A 83 -17.89 2.55 13.07
CA PRO A 83 -17.64 1.66 11.95
C PRO A 83 -17.30 0.22 12.38
N MET A 84 -16.51 0.07 13.45
CA MET A 84 -16.15 -1.25 13.98
C MET A 84 -17.37 -1.97 14.57
N ILE A 85 -18.22 -1.28 15.33
CA ILE A 85 -19.49 -1.86 15.81
C ILE A 85 -20.38 -2.24 14.62
N ALA A 86 -20.54 -1.37 13.63
CA ALA A 86 -21.38 -1.65 12.46
C ALA A 86 -20.88 -2.89 11.69
N PHE A 87 -19.57 -3.00 11.49
CA PHE A 87 -18.94 -4.18 10.89
C PHE A 87 -19.18 -5.45 11.73
N LEU A 88 -18.82 -5.42 13.02
CA LEU A 88 -18.87 -6.59 13.90
C LEU A 88 -20.31 -7.08 14.15
N LYS A 89 -21.28 -6.16 14.30
CA LYS A 89 -22.70 -6.52 14.44
C LYS A 89 -23.23 -7.24 13.22
N ARG A 90 -22.85 -6.79 12.03
CA ARG A 90 -23.29 -7.40 10.76
C ARG A 90 -22.69 -8.78 10.56
N VAL A 91 -21.41 -8.95 10.94
CA VAL A 91 -20.73 -10.24 10.89
C VAL A 91 -21.35 -11.25 11.85
N ASN A 92 -21.85 -10.80 13.00
CA ASN A 92 -22.54 -11.62 14.00
C ASN A 92 -21.73 -12.86 14.43
N ILE A 93 -20.76 -12.67 15.33
CA ILE A 93 -19.97 -13.78 15.89
C ILE A 93 -20.84 -14.60 16.85
N ASP A 94 -21.08 -15.86 16.52
CA ASP A 94 -21.90 -16.76 17.33
C ASP A 94 -21.40 -16.85 18.79
N GLY A 95 -22.31 -16.57 19.72
CA GLY A 95 -22.03 -16.63 21.16
C GLY A 95 -21.22 -15.44 21.70
N PHE A 96 -21.08 -14.34 20.95
CA PHE A 96 -20.32 -13.18 21.39
C PHE A 96 -21.00 -11.85 21.03
N ASP A 97 -21.34 -11.05 22.04
CA ASP A 97 -21.86 -9.70 21.83
C ASP A 97 -20.72 -8.71 21.55
N ALA A 98 -20.37 -8.59 20.28
CA ALA A 98 -19.29 -7.73 19.83
C ALA A 98 -19.59 -6.24 20.03
N GLU A 99 -20.85 -5.81 19.95
CA GLU A 99 -21.23 -4.43 20.21
C GLU A 99 -21.00 -4.08 21.68
N ALA A 100 -21.54 -4.88 22.60
CA ALA A 100 -21.36 -4.65 24.02
C ALA A 100 -19.87 -4.68 24.41
N TYR A 101 -19.09 -5.58 23.80
CA TYR A 101 -17.65 -5.64 24.01
C TYR A 101 -16.93 -4.36 23.57
N ILE A 102 -17.15 -3.88 22.33
CA ILE A 102 -16.50 -2.66 21.84
C ILE A 102 -16.93 -1.45 22.67
N ARG A 103 -18.22 -1.32 23.01
CA ARG A 103 -18.70 -0.22 23.87
C ARG A 103 -18.06 -0.25 25.26
N LYS A 104 -17.79 -1.44 25.80
CA LYS A 104 -17.09 -1.61 27.09
C LYS A 104 -15.63 -1.18 27.03
N VAL A 105 -14.90 -1.49 25.96
CA VAL A 105 -13.45 -1.21 25.86
C VAL A 105 -13.13 0.17 25.27
N ALA A 106 -14.04 0.76 24.48
CA ALA A 106 -13.84 2.05 23.80
C ALA A 106 -13.36 3.20 24.72
N PRO A 107 -13.83 3.35 25.98
CA PRO A 107 -13.32 4.39 26.87
C PRO A 107 -11.83 4.25 27.23
N ARG A 108 -11.26 3.06 27.08
CA ARG A 108 -9.84 2.77 27.29
C ARG A 108 -9.19 2.48 25.94
N ILE A 109 -8.71 3.51 25.24
CA ILE A 109 -8.16 3.42 23.87
C ILE A 109 -7.13 2.28 23.71
N LYS A 110 -6.29 2.03 24.73
CA LYS A 110 -5.32 0.92 24.72
C LYS A 110 -5.96 -0.47 24.57
N ASP A 111 -7.21 -0.65 24.98
CA ASP A 111 -7.94 -1.91 24.88
C ASP A 111 -8.75 -2.00 23.59
N LEU A 112 -9.00 -0.89 22.89
CA LEU A 112 -9.69 -0.90 21.61
C LEU A 112 -8.82 -1.58 20.55
N PRO A 113 -9.38 -2.43 19.67
CA PRO A 113 -8.65 -2.97 18.54
C PRO A 113 -8.00 -1.88 17.69
N ASN A 114 -6.79 -2.15 17.20
CA ASN A 114 -6.06 -1.27 16.30
C ASN A 114 -5.71 -1.99 14.99
N VAL A 115 -6.31 -1.56 13.89
CA VAL A 115 -6.21 -2.26 12.61
C VAL A 115 -5.29 -1.49 11.65
N GLY A 116 -4.33 -2.19 11.05
CA GLY A 116 -3.52 -1.70 9.94
C GLY A 116 -3.82 -2.47 8.65
N ILE A 117 -3.65 -1.81 7.51
CA ILE A 117 -3.69 -2.44 6.18
C ILE A 117 -2.36 -2.13 5.49
N ALA A 118 -1.75 -3.13 4.86
CA ALA A 118 -0.51 -2.99 4.11
C ALA A 118 -0.71 -3.53 2.69
N VAL A 119 -0.44 -2.71 1.68
CA VAL A 119 -0.55 -3.08 0.26
C VAL A 119 0.84 -3.13 -0.37
N SER A 120 1.20 -4.30 -0.91
CA SER A 120 2.53 -4.58 -1.45
C SER A 120 2.91 -3.75 -2.67
N GLY A 121 4.18 -3.87 -3.08
CA GLY A 121 4.64 -3.43 -4.40
C GLY A 121 4.32 -4.40 -5.53
N GLY A 122 4.61 -3.98 -6.76
CA GLY A 122 4.31 -4.74 -7.99
C GLY A 122 3.65 -3.94 -9.12
N GLY A 123 3.88 -2.63 -9.19
CA GLY A 123 3.32 -1.75 -10.22
C GLY A 123 1.80 -1.82 -10.32
N TYR A 124 1.27 -1.81 -11.55
CA TYR A 124 -0.18 -1.86 -11.78
C TYR A 124 -0.86 -3.12 -11.22
N ARG A 125 -0.16 -4.27 -11.20
CA ARG A 125 -0.68 -5.50 -10.58
C ARG A 125 -1.04 -5.25 -9.11
N ALA A 126 -0.12 -4.65 -8.37
CA ALA A 126 -0.30 -4.37 -6.96
C ALA A 126 -1.35 -3.29 -6.70
N LEU A 127 -1.38 -2.24 -7.55
CA LEU A 127 -2.43 -1.24 -7.52
C LEU A 127 -3.82 -1.89 -7.67
N MET A 128 -4.02 -2.70 -8.71
CA MET A 128 -5.33 -3.29 -9.02
C MET A 128 -5.75 -4.38 -8.03
N ASN A 129 -4.84 -5.28 -7.64
CA ASN A 129 -5.13 -6.30 -6.63
C ASN A 129 -5.41 -5.67 -5.26
N GLY A 130 -4.59 -4.70 -4.85
CA GLY A 130 -4.82 -3.91 -3.64
C GLY A 130 -6.14 -3.14 -3.68
N ALA A 131 -6.50 -2.57 -4.85
CA ALA A 131 -7.77 -1.89 -5.05
C ALA A 131 -8.97 -2.82 -4.83
N GLY A 132 -8.86 -4.09 -5.24
CA GLY A 132 -9.87 -5.10 -4.95
C GLY A 132 -10.04 -5.34 -3.44
N PHE A 133 -8.95 -5.43 -2.68
CA PHE A 133 -9.04 -5.52 -1.21
C PHE A 133 -9.67 -4.27 -0.58
N ILE A 134 -9.25 -3.07 -1.02
CA ILE A 134 -9.81 -1.81 -0.50
C ILE A 134 -11.30 -1.70 -0.82
N SER A 135 -11.72 -2.03 -2.04
CA SER A 135 -13.13 -2.10 -2.47
C SER A 135 -13.95 -3.06 -1.60
N ALA A 136 -13.41 -4.25 -1.31
CA ALA A 136 -14.08 -5.21 -0.42
C ALA A 136 -14.20 -4.70 1.04
N ALA A 137 -13.19 -3.99 1.54
CA ALA A 137 -13.12 -3.47 2.91
C ALA A 137 -13.85 -2.13 3.10
N ASP A 138 -14.13 -1.39 2.04
CA ASP A 138 -14.76 -0.08 2.07
C ASP A 138 -16.27 -0.19 2.16
N GLY A 139 -16.86 0.27 3.27
CA GLY A 139 -18.33 0.25 3.45
C GLY A 139 -19.11 1.16 2.50
N ARG A 140 -18.42 2.03 1.74
CA ARG A 140 -19.02 2.92 0.72
C ARG A 140 -19.17 2.23 -0.63
N THR A 141 -18.47 1.11 -0.85
CA THR A 141 -18.55 0.32 -2.08
C THR A 141 -19.89 -0.43 -2.13
N PRO A 142 -20.66 -0.31 -3.23
CA PRO A 142 -21.91 -1.05 -3.39
C PRO A 142 -21.72 -2.56 -3.22
N GLY A 143 -22.50 -3.16 -2.31
CA GLY A 143 -22.48 -4.60 -2.05
C GLY A 143 -21.41 -5.08 -1.05
N SER A 144 -20.44 -4.26 -0.65
CA SER A 144 -19.37 -4.67 0.27
C SER A 144 -19.86 -5.01 1.69
N THR A 145 -21.03 -4.47 2.07
CA THR A 145 -21.72 -4.76 3.33
C THR A 145 -22.78 -5.85 3.21
N GLY A 146 -22.83 -6.59 2.09
CA GLY A 146 -23.69 -7.75 1.93
C GLY A 146 -23.22 -8.98 2.73
N ALA A 147 -23.96 -10.09 2.59
CA ALA A 147 -23.52 -11.38 3.12
C ALA A 147 -22.15 -11.78 2.51
N GLY A 148 -21.25 -12.30 3.34
CA GLY A 148 -19.87 -12.62 2.91
C GLY A 148 -18.93 -11.42 2.77
N GLY A 149 -19.42 -10.19 2.94
CA GLY A 149 -18.66 -8.96 2.75
C GLY A 149 -17.96 -8.44 4.02
N ILE A 150 -16.81 -7.79 3.82
CA ILE A 150 -15.97 -7.20 4.89
C ILE A 150 -16.03 -5.67 4.93
N GLY A 151 -17.01 -5.06 4.26
CA GLY A 151 -17.18 -3.61 4.17
C GLY A 151 -17.30 -2.94 5.55
N GLY A 152 -16.62 -1.82 5.74
CA GLY A 152 -16.50 -1.14 7.03
C GLY A 152 -15.17 -1.42 7.73
N LEU A 153 -14.42 -2.45 7.31
CA LEU A 153 -13.07 -2.71 7.81
C LEU A 153 -12.12 -1.55 7.52
N LEU A 154 -12.22 -0.92 6.34
CA LEU A 154 -11.42 0.26 6.01
C LEU A 154 -11.72 1.43 6.94
N GLN A 155 -13.01 1.71 7.19
CA GLN A 155 -13.44 2.76 8.11
C GLN A 155 -13.01 2.47 9.57
N ALA A 156 -12.93 1.19 9.96
CA ALA A 156 -12.42 0.77 11.27
C ALA A 156 -10.88 0.76 11.38
N SER A 157 -10.15 0.98 10.27
CA SER A 157 -8.68 0.89 10.23
C SER A 157 -7.99 2.18 10.65
N THR A 158 -6.94 2.09 11.45
CA THR A 158 -6.16 3.26 11.88
C THR A 158 -5.12 3.65 10.84
N TYR A 159 -4.48 2.68 10.19
CA TYR A 159 -3.36 2.90 9.27
C TYR A 159 -3.59 2.22 7.92
N LEU A 160 -3.16 2.86 6.84
CA LEU A 160 -3.11 2.29 5.49
C LEU A 160 -1.73 2.57 4.88
N ALA A 161 -0.91 1.53 4.78
CA ALA A 161 0.44 1.59 4.26
C ALA A 161 0.52 1.02 2.83
N GLY A 162 1.34 1.65 1.99
CA GLY A 162 1.62 1.23 0.62
C GLY A 162 3.11 1.38 0.29
N LEU A 163 3.62 0.54 -0.60
CA LEU A 163 4.91 0.78 -1.26
C LEU A 163 4.79 0.50 -2.76
N SER A 164 5.63 1.13 -3.58
CA SER A 164 5.62 0.94 -5.04
C SER A 164 4.21 1.06 -5.64
N GLY A 165 3.74 0.06 -6.38
CA GLY A 165 2.36 0.00 -6.91
C GLY A 165 1.25 0.10 -5.85
N GLY A 166 1.44 -0.43 -4.65
CA GLY A 166 0.54 -0.20 -3.51
C GLY A 166 0.59 1.25 -3.02
N GLY A 167 1.75 1.90 -3.14
CA GLY A 167 1.91 3.32 -2.90
C GLY A 167 1.18 4.21 -3.91
N TRP A 168 1.08 3.77 -5.18
CA TRP A 168 0.24 4.43 -6.19
C TRP A 168 -1.24 4.37 -5.83
N LEU A 169 -1.72 3.20 -5.38
CA LEU A 169 -3.10 3.03 -4.90
C LEU A 169 -3.40 3.97 -3.73
N VAL A 170 -2.60 3.93 -2.67
CA VAL A 170 -2.79 4.77 -1.49
C VAL A 170 -2.76 6.23 -1.90
N SER A 171 -1.73 6.66 -2.62
CA SER A 171 -1.60 8.05 -3.05
C SER A 171 -2.76 8.53 -3.92
N SER A 172 -3.22 7.70 -4.86
CA SER A 172 -4.34 8.03 -5.73
C SER A 172 -5.64 8.18 -4.93
N ILE A 173 -5.89 7.34 -3.94
CA ILE A 173 -7.07 7.47 -3.08
C ILE A 173 -7.05 8.82 -2.33
N TYR A 174 -5.93 9.17 -1.68
CA TYR A 174 -5.86 10.41 -0.87
C TYR A 174 -5.74 11.68 -1.71
N ALA A 175 -4.97 11.65 -2.81
CA ALA A 175 -4.87 12.78 -3.74
C ALA A 175 -6.23 13.16 -4.33
N ASN A 176 -7.12 12.17 -4.46
CA ASN A 176 -8.49 12.35 -4.92
C ASN A 176 -9.50 12.36 -3.76
N ASN A 177 -9.19 12.97 -2.60
CA ASN A 177 -10.14 13.15 -1.48
C ASN A 177 -10.69 11.84 -0.89
N PHE A 178 -9.79 10.89 -0.61
CA PHE A 178 -10.13 9.56 -0.09
C PHE A 178 -11.26 8.86 -0.88
N THR A 179 -11.26 9.05 -2.21
CA THR A 179 -12.31 8.54 -3.11
C THR A 179 -12.31 7.00 -3.17
N THR A 180 -13.48 6.42 -3.38
CA THR A 180 -13.64 4.96 -3.52
C THR A 180 -12.98 4.44 -4.80
N VAL A 181 -12.58 3.17 -4.77
CA VAL A 181 -12.01 2.48 -5.95
C VAL A 181 -12.99 2.49 -7.12
N GLU A 182 -14.29 2.35 -6.87
CA GLU A 182 -15.32 2.36 -7.91
C GLU A 182 -15.33 3.70 -8.65
N THR A 183 -15.30 4.81 -7.91
CA THR A 183 -15.31 6.15 -8.48
C THR A 183 -14.01 6.47 -9.21
N LEU A 184 -12.85 6.04 -8.70
CA LEU A 184 -11.56 6.19 -9.40
C LEU A 184 -11.56 5.45 -10.73
N ARG A 185 -12.07 4.20 -10.75
CA ARG A 185 -12.14 3.34 -11.93
C ARG A 185 -13.06 3.90 -13.01
N THR A 186 -14.21 4.45 -12.61
CA THR A 186 -15.18 5.06 -13.53
C THR A 186 -14.69 6.41 -14.01
N GLY A 187 -14.21 7.26 -13.09
CA GLY A 187 -13.80 8.64 -13.33
C GLY A 187 -14.96 9.54 -13.79
N ARG A 188 -14.69 10.84 -13.92
CA ARG A 188 -15.55 11.76 -14.69
C ARG A 188 -15.31 11.51 -16.19
N LYS A 189 -16.24 11.96 -17.04
CA LYS A 189 -16.18 11.76 -18.51
C LYS A 189 -14.87 12.29 -19.15
N ASP A 190 -14.28 13.33 -18.58
CA ASP A 190 -13.05 13.96 -19.06
C ASP A 190 -11.82 13.64 -18.19
N SER A 191 -11.94 12.69 -17.25
CA SER A 191 -10.84 12.27 -16.40
C SER A 191 -10.07 11.11 -17.03
N ASN A 192 -8.74 11.20 -16.96
CA ASN A 192 -7.82 10.18 -17.43
C ASN A 192 -7.32 9.28 -16.30
N ILE A 193 -7.82 9.47 -15.07
CA ILE A 193 -7.41 8.65 -13.94
C ILE A 193 -7.84 7.19 -14.14
N TRP A 194 -6.95 6.29 -13.78
CA TRP A 194 -7.14 4.84 -13.84
C TRP A 194 -7.47 4.30 -15.24
N LYS A 195 -7.32 5.12 -16.30
CA LYS A 195 -7.39 4.70 -17.70
C LYS A 195 -6.01 4.17 -18.11
N PHE A 196 -5.79 2.89 -17.80
CA PHE A 196 -4.51 2.22 -18.01
C PHE A 196 -4.35 1.64 -19.42
N ASP A 197 -5.31 1.85 -20.30
CA ASP A 197 -5.26 1.41 -21.70
C ASP A 197 -4.20 2.14 -22.51
N ASN A 198 -3.92 3.40 -22.17
CA ASN A 198 -2.73 4.10 -22.64
C ASN A 198 -1.54 3.85 -21.69
N SER A 199 -0.36 3.64 -22.29
CA SER A 199 0.88 3.49 -21.54
C SER A 199 1.25 4.78 -20.81
N ILE A 200 1.87 4.69 -19.63
CA ILE A 200 2.47 5.85 -18.93
C ILE A 200 3.47 6.59 -19.85
N PHE A 201 4.13 5.85 -20.75
CA PHE A 201 5.10 6.40 -21.70
C PHE A 201 4.44 7.14 -22.88
N GLU A 202 3.20 6.80 -23.20
CA GLU A 202 2.41 7.51 -24.22
C GLU A 202 1.67 8.70 -23.62
N GLY A 203 1.30 8.60 -22.33
CA GLY A 203 0.50 9.59 -21.63
C GLY A 203 -0.99 9.43 -21.93
N PRO A 204 -1.86 10.18 -21.23
CA PRO A 204 -3.29 10.11 -21.45
C PRO A 204 -3.71 10.82 -22.75
N ASP A 205 -4.92 10.50 -23.24
CA ASP A 205 -5.54 11.24 -24.34
C ASP A 205 -5.88 12.67 -23.88
N MET A 206 -5.03 13.61 -24.26
CA MET A 206 -5.26 15.03 -24.05
C MET A 206 -6.14 15.54 -25.19
N LYS A 207 -7.22 16.31 -24.90
CA LYS A 207 -8.19 16.81 -25.90
C LYS A 207 -7.49 17.34 -27.17
N GLY A 208 -7.42 16.53 -28.23
CA GLY A 208 -6.59 16.74 -29.44
C GLY A 208 -6.10 15.43 -30.08
N ILE A 209 -5.43 15.48 -31.25
CA ILE A 209 -4.87 14.32 -31.97
C ILE A 209 -3.44 14.06 -31.47
N PHE A 210 -3.17 12.85 -30.95
CA PHE A 210 -1.86 12.26 -30.54
C PHE A 210 -0.86 13.21 -29.87
N ASP A 211 -0.91 13.28 -28.52
CA ASP A 211 -0.29 14.33 -27.70
C ASP A 211 0.96 13.91 -26.89
N THR A 212 1.54 12.73 -27.12
CA THR A 212 2.70 12.21 -26.37
C THR A 212 3.89 13.20 -26.30
N PRO A 213 4.29 13.87 -27.40
CA PRO A 213 5.36 14.87 -27.34
C PRO A 213 5.02 16.07 -26.46
N ARG A 214 3.76 16.49 -26.41
CA ARG A 214 3.33 17.63 -25.57
C ARG A 214 3.12 17.23 -24.12
N TYR A 215 2.64 16.01 -23.86
CA TYR A 215 2.66 15.40 -22.53
C TYR A 215 4.10 15.39 -21.95
N TRP A 216 5.07 14.84 -22.69
CA TRP A 216 6.46 14.83 -22.22
C TRP A 216 7.11 16.21 -22.16
N LYS A 217 6.73 17.14 -23.06
CA LYS A 217 7.17 18.54 -22.96
C LYS A 217 6.65 19.19 -21.69
N ASP A 218 5.43 18.90 -21.27
CA ASP A 218 4.85 19.41 -20.03
C ASP A 218 5.53 18.82 -18.80
N VAL A 219 5.71 17.49 -18.76
CA VAL A 219 6.49 16.83 -17.71
C VAL A 219 7.89 17.43 -17.61
N ALA A 220 8.60 17.56 -18.74
CA ALA A 220 9.94 18.14 -18.76
C ALA A 220 9.98 19.61 -18.31
N ARG A 221 8.95 20.39 -18.64
CA ARG A 221 8.79 21.76 -18.13
C ARG A 221 8.63 21.77 -16.60
N GLN A 222 7.74 20.95 -16.06
CA GLN A 222 7.49 20.89 -14.61
C GLN A 222 8.76 20.49 -13.83
N VAL A 223 9.48 19.47 -14.31
CA VAL A 223 10.78 19.08 -13.72
C VAL A 223 11.82 20.19 -13.90
N GLY A 224 11.83 20.85 -15.06
CA GLY A 224 12.67 22.01 -15.33
C GLY A 224 12.41 23.18 -14.37
N ASP A 225 11.16 23.42 -13.95
CA ASP A 225 10.81 24.45 -12.98
C ASP A 225 11.45 24.17 -11.60
N LYS A 226 11.46 22.91 -11.15
CA LYS A 226 12.15 22.51 -9.90
C LYS A 226 13.66 22.76 -10.00
N ARG A 227 14.29 22.39 -11.12
CA ARG A 227 15.71 22.67 -11.38
C ARG A 227 16.02 24.17 -11.42
N ASN A 228 15.18 24.95 -12.07
CA ASN A 228 15.34 26.41 -12.17
C ASN A 228 15.16 27.11 -10.81
N ALA A 229 14.42 26.48 -9.88
CA ALA A 229 14.31 26.93 -8.49
C ALA A 229 15.51 26.55 -7.61
N GLY A 230 16.53 25.88 -8.18
CA GLY A 230 17.79 25.55 -7.49
C GLY A 230 17.79 24.21 -6.75
N PHE A 231 16.82 23.34 -7.02
CA PHE A 231 16.75 21.99 -6.44
C PHE A 231 17.16 20.95 -7.47
N GLU A 232 17.96 19.97 -7.05
CA GLU A 232 18.34 18.87 -7.94
C GLU A 232 17.14 18.02 -8.35
N THR A 233 17.25 17.45 -9.55
CA THR A 233 16.20 16.63 -10.16
C THR A 233 16.79 15.32 -10.62
N SER A 234 16.04 14.23 -10.45
CA SER A 234 16.44 12.89 -10.84
C SER A 234 15.42 12.25 -11.79
N ILE A 235 15.70 11.04 -12.28
CA ILE A 235 14.75 10.29 -13.10
C ILE A 235 13.40 10.07 -12.40
N THR A 236 13.41 10.02 -11.06
CA THR A 236 12.20 9.89 -10.25
C THR A 236 11.26 11.08 -10.38
N ASP A 237 11.77 12.29 -10.63
CA ASP A 237 10.91 13.45 -10.88
C ASP A 237 10.06 13.22 -12.12
N PHE A 238 10.67 12.80 -13.23
CA PHE A 238 9.95 12.51 -14.48
C PHE A 238 8.95 11.36 -14.31
N TRP A 239 9.36 10.31 -13.60
CA TRP A 239 8.53 9.14 -13.34
C TRP A 239 7.31 9.45 -12.49
N GLY A 240 7.52 10.13 -11.36
CA GLY A 240 6.45 10.57 -10.47
C GLY A 240 5.47 11.46 -11.21
N ARG A 241 5.97 12.44 -11.97
CA ARG A 241 5.12 13.32 -12.80
C ARG A 241 4.34 12.54 -13.84
N ALA A 242 4.97 11.61 -14.56
CA ALA A 242 4.31 10.79 -15.57
C ALA A 242 3.15 9.96 -14.98
N LEU A 243 3.41 9.27 -13.88
CA LEU A 243 2.39 8.52 -13.12
C LEU A 243 1.22 9.41 -12.67
N ALA A 244 1.49 10.66 -12.27
CA ALA A 244 0.48 11.56 -11.73
C ALA A 244 -0.68 11.83 -12.70
N TYR A 245 -0.44 11.82 -14.02
CA TYR A 245 -1.48 12.03 -15.03
C TYR A 245 -2.55 10.94 -15.05
N GLN A 246 -2.21 9.72 -14.61
CA GLN A 246 -3.15 8.59 -14.51
C GLN A 246 -3.65 8.35 -13.07
N LEU A 247 -3.12 9.08 -12.07
CA LEU A 247 -3.40 8.81 -10.65
C LEU A 247 -4.04 9.99 -9.90
N ILE A 248 -3.91 11.23 -10.38
CA ILE A 248 -4.43 12.43 -9.72
C ILE A 248 -5.39 13.15 -10.67
N ASP A 249 -6.66 13.30 -10.28
CA ASP A 249 -7.69 14.02 -11.05
C ASP A 249 -7.57 15.54 -10.88
N ALA A 250 -6.42 16.07 -11.28
CA ALA A 250 -6.10 17.49 -11.30
C ALA A 250 -5.49 17.87 -12.65
N PRO A 251 -5.62 19.14 -13.08
CA PRO A 251 -4.91 19.63 -14.25
C PRO A 251 -3.43 19.22 -14.20
N ASP A 252 -2.95 18.67 -15.31
CA ASP A 252 -1.56 18.23 -15.50
C ASP A 252 -1.04 17.25 -14.42
N GLY A 253 -1.94 16.46 -13.80
CA GLY A 253 -1.58 15.54 -12.71
C GLY A 253 -1.19 16.28 -11.42
N GLY A 254 -1.71 17.49 -11.19
CA GLY A 254 -1.57 18.21 -9.92
C GLY A 254 -0.14 18.50 -9.47
N PRO A 255 0.67 19.27 -10.23
CA PRO A 255 2.06 19.55 -9.89
C PRO A 255 2.26 20.23 -8.52
N ALA A 256 1.28 21.03 -8.08
CA ALA A 256 1.32 21.75 -6.81
C ALA A 256 0.78 20.95 -5.60
N TYR A 257 0.34 19.70 -5.79
CA TYR A 257 -0.21 18.88 -4.73
C TYR A 257 0.93 18.24 -3.94
N THR A 258 0.91 18.38 -2.61
CA THR A 258 1.96 17.86 -1.74
C THR A 258 1.45 16.72 -0.87
N PHE A 259 2.35 15.87 -0.40
CA PHE A 259 1.98 14.78 0.50
C PHE A 259 1.58 15.33 1.88
N SER A 260 2.25 16.39 2.34
CA SER A 260 1.88 17.07 3.59
C SER A 260 0.50 17.74 3.56
N SER A 261 -0.02 18.13 2.39
CA SER A 261 -1.35 18.76 2.31
C SER A 261 -2.51 17.78 2.60
N ILE A 262 -2.24 16.47 2.65
CA ILE A 262 -3.18 15.49 3.19
C ILE A 262 -3.54 15.82 4.65
N ALA A 263 -2.59 16.39 5.42
CA ALA A 263 -2.85 16.82 6.79
C ALA A 263 -3.98 17.86 6.91
N ASP A 264 -4.15 18.67 5.87
CA ASP A 264 -5.10 19.77 5.78
C ASP A 264 -6.40 19.37 5.04
N ASP A 265 -6.50 18.13 4.55
CA ASP A 265 -7.72 17.56 4.00
C ASP A 265 -8.84 17.49 5.05
N ASP A 266 -10.09 17.72 4.64
CA ASP A 266 -11.21 17.89 5.57
C ASP A 266 -11.58 16.56 6.26
N GLU A 267 -11.50 15.44 5.54
CA GLU A 267 -11.79 14.11 6.10
C GLU A 267 -10.62 13.62 6.95
N PHE A 268 -9.38 13.82 6.49
CA PHE A 268 -8.19 13.42 7.25
C PHE A 268 -8.02 14.23 8.54
N SER A 269 -8.16 15.56 8.50
CA SER A 269 -7.98 16.41 9.70
C SER A 269 -9.04 16.17 10.79
N LYS A 270 -10.22 15.66 10.39
CA LYS A 270 -11.30 15.14 11.26
C LYS A 270 -11.12 13.66 11.63
N ALA A 271 -10.03 13.04 11.20
CA ALA A 271 -9.68 11.65 11.43
C ALA A 271 -10.73 10.62 10.98
N GLN A 272 -11.43 10.93 9.87
CA GLN A 272 -12.44 10.06 9.26
C GLN A 272 -11.83 9.01 8.34
N THR A 273 -10.60 9.21 7.89
CA THR A 273 -9.84 8.29 7.04
C THR A 273 -8.73 7.59 7.84
N PRO A 274 -8.19 6.45 7.39
CA PRO A 274 -6.97 5.89 7.94
C PRO A 274 -5.77 6.84 7.77
N PHE A 275 -4.68 6.56 8.46
CA PHE A 275 -3.43 7.30 8.34
C PHE A 275 -2.60 6.74 7.18
N PRO A 276 -2.37 7.51 6.09
CA PRO A 276 -1.62 7.01 4.94
C PRO A 276 -0.12 7.00 5.22
N ILE A 277 0.52 5.91 4.84
CA ILE A 277 1.97 5.72 4.99
C ILE A 277 2.53 5.19 3.67
N LEU A 278 3.61 5.81 3.18
CA LEU A 278 4.44 5.25 2.12
C LEU A 278 5.82 4.87 2.63
N ILE A 279 6.48 3.93 1.95
CA ILE A 279 7.84 3.48 2.28
C ILE A 279 8.78 3.60 1.08
N ALA A 280 10.04 3.94 1.34
CA ALA A 280 11.16 3.77 0.44
C ALA A 280 12.37 3.19 1.20
N ASP A 281 13.31 2.59 0.47
CA ASP A 281 14.55 2.10 1.04
C ASP A 281 15.67 3.10 0.83
N GLU A 282 16.57 3.20 1.81
CA GLU A 282 17.85 3.89 1.64
C GLU A 282 18.75 3.13 0.68
N ARG A 283 19.27 3.84 -0.31
CA ARG A 283 20.45 3.39 -1.04
C ARG A 283 21.66 4.13 -0.47
N ARG A 284 22.56 3.39 0.19
CA ARG A 284 23.77 3.99 0.73
C ARG A 284 24.67 4.52 -0.40
N PRO A 285 25.36 5.66 -0.19
CA PRO A 285 26.34 6.17 -1.15
C PRO A 285 27.34 5.09 -1.57
N GLY A 286 27.65 4.99 -2.86
CA GLY A 286 28.57 3.99 -3.42
C GLY A 286 28.07 2.54 -3.41
N THR A 287 26.79 2.27 -3.11
CA THR A 287 26.23 0.90 -3.11
C THR A 287 25.20 0.67 -4.22
N LYS A 288 25.20 -0.56 -4.76
CA LYS A 288 24.23 -1.03 -5.77
C LYS A 288 23.21 -2.01 -5.21
N ILE A 289 23.55 -2.70 -4.12
CA ILE A 289 22.72 -3.72 -3.50
C ILE A 289 21.91 -3.08 -2.38
N ILE A 290 20.60 -3.25 -2.44
CA ILE A 290 19.70 -2.97 -1.32
C ILE A 290 19.56 -4.26 -0.53
N SER A 291 20.18 -4.31 0.64
CA SER A 291 20.18 -5.48 1.51
C SER A 291 18.98 -5.48 2.44
N LEU A 292 18.66 -6.65 3.01
CA LEU A 292 17.57 -6.83 3.98
C LEU A 292 17.68 -5.90 5.22
N ASN A 293 18.86 -5.37 5.51
CA ASN A 293 19.14 -4.42 6.59
C ASN A 293 19.34 -2.97 6.09
N SER A 294 18.82 -2.61 4.92
CA SER A 294 18.76 -1.22 4.47
C SER A 294 17.84 -0.42 5.40
N THR A 295 18.11 0.88 5.53
CA THR A 295 17.26 1.76 6.34
C THR A 295 15.94 1.98 5.61
N VAL A 296 14.83 1.70 6.28
CA VAL A 296 13.49 1.88 5.76
C VAL A 296 13.02 3.29 6.11
N TYR A 297 12.74 4.11 5.10
CA TYR A 297 12.18 5.45 5.25
C TYR A 297 10.67 5.43 5.06
N GLU A 298 9.97 5.99 6.03
CA GLU A 298 8.53 6.21 6.04
C GLU A 298 8.21 7.65 5.62
N PHE A 299 7.19 7.81 4.79
CA PHE A 299 6.54 9.09 4.49
C PHE A 299 5.12 9.07 5.01
N ASN A 300 4.76 10.06 5.83
CA ASN A 300 3.39 10.29 6.26
C ASN A 300 3.03 11.80 6.16
N PRO A 301 1.76 12.20 6.31
CA PRO A 301 1.36 13.61 6.11
C PRO A 301 2.09 14.62 7.03
N TYR A 302 2.69 14.16 8.12
CA TYR A 302 3.35 15.03 9.09
C TYR A 302 4.87 15.00 9.00
N GLU A 303 5.47 13.86 8.68
CA GLU A 303 6.90 13.65 8.74
C GLU A 303 7.42 12.56 7.81
N MET A 304 8.70 12.68 7.47
CA MET A 304 9.48 11.70 6.72
C MET A 304 10.64 11.24 7.60
N GLY A 305 10.92 9.94 7.70
CA GLY A 305 12.05 9.47 8.50
C GLY A 305 12.09 7.97 8.69
N SER A 306 12.87 7.51 9.66
CA SER A 306 13.04 6.08 9.92
C SER A 306 12.96 5.73 11.40
N TRP A 307 12.33 4.59 11.69
CA TRP A 307 12.34 3.92 12.99
C TRP A 307 13.60 3.08 13.21
N ASP A 308 14.36 2.79 12.14
CA ASP A 308 15.57 1.99 12.24
C ASP A 308 16.65 2.73 13.03
N PRO A 309 17.50 1.99 13.78
CA PRO A 309 18.55 2.57 14.61
C PRO A 309 19.66 3.27 13.81
N SER A 310 19.72 3.08 12.49
CA SER A 310 20.62 3.80 11.59
C SER A 310 20.32 5.31 11.61
N THR A 311 19.19 5.72 11.04
CA THR A 311 18.78 7.14 11.02
C THR A 311 18.07 7.56 12.30
N PHE A 312 17.14 6.75 12.80
CA PHE A 312 16.40 6.93 14.05
C PHE A 312 15.85 8.36 14.27
N GLY A 313 15.26 8.94 13.22
CA GLY A 313 14.77 10.32 13.24
C GLY A 313 13.80 10.64 12.12
N PHE A 314 13.02 11.70 12.33
CA PHE A 314 11.95 12.16 11.44
C PHE A 314 12.01 13.66 11.19
N ALA A 315 12.07 14.06 9.92
CA ALA A 315 11.98 15.44 9.45
C ALA A 315 10.51 15.84 9.19
N PRO A 316 10.10 17.08 9.50
CA PRO A 316 8.76 17.56 9.17
C PRO A 316 8.49 17.53 7.65
N MET A 317 7.45 16.80 7.22
CA MET A 317 7.17 16.51 5.79
C MET A 317 7.09 17.78 4.94
N LYS A 318 6.34 18.77 5.43
CA LYS A 318 6.17 20.07 4.78
C LYS A 318 7.48 20.80 4.48
N TYR A 319 8.53 20.50 5.25
CA TYR A 319 9.79 21.23 5.23
C TYR A 319 10.99 20.38 4.80
N ILE A 320 10.78 19.18 4.25
CA ILE A 320 11.88 18.23 3.95
C ILE A 320 12.95 18.79 3.00
N GLY A 321 12.65 19.80 2.16
CA GLY A 321 13.64 20.46 1.32
C GLY A 321 14.52 21.49 2.06
N SER A 322 14.35 21.66 3.38
CA SER A 322 15.10 22.65 4.17
C SER A 322 16.45 22.09 4.63
N ASN A 323 17.39 22.98 4.95
CA ASN A 323 18.64 22.58 5.59
C ASN A 323 18.43 22.35 7.09
N PHE A 324 18.43 21.08 7.51
CA PHE A 324 18.37 20.67 8.92
C PHE A 324 19.74 20.33 9.51
N SER A 325 20.84 20.89 9.02
CA SER A 325 22.20 20.59 9.48
C SER A 325 22.28 20.43 11.00
N ALA A 326 22.76 19.26 11.45
CA ALA A 326 22.81 18.86 12.87
C ALA A 326 21.45 18.73 13.59
N GLY A 327 20.38 18.50 12.84
CA GLY A 327 19.04 18.17 13.34
C GLY A 327 18.05 19.32 13.46
N VAL A 328 18.38 20.55 13.04
CA VAL A 328 17.49 21.72 13.18
C VAL A 328 17.74 22.74 12.07
N VAL A 329 16.68 23.41 11.60
CA VAL A 329 16.84 24.55 10.69
C VAL A 329 17.52 25.70 11.43
N PRO A 330 18.67 26.22 10.95
CA PRO A 330 19.38 27.32 11.60
C PRO A 330 18.51 28.54 11.90
N SER A 331 18.89 29.33 12.91
CA SER A 331 18.13 30.52 13.33
C SER A 331 17.96 31.54 12.20
N ASP A 332 19.02 31.74 11.42
CA ASP A 332 19.10 32.56 10.21
C ASP A 332 18.72 31.79 8.93
N GLY A 333 18.44 30.49 9.03
CA GLY A 333 18.05 29.64 7.91
C GLY A 333 16.59 29.82 7.46
N HIS A 334 16.34 29.40 6.22
CA HIS A 334 15.05 29.43 5.57
C HIS A 334 14.41 28.03 5.56
N CYS A 335 13.08 28.00 5.48
CA CYS A 335 12.33 26.77 5.33
C CYS A 335 11.92 26.63 3.86
N VAL A 336 11.96 25.43 3.32
CA VAL A 336 11.53 25.14 1.95
C VAL A 336 10.24 24.32 2.02
N ALA A 337 9.22 24.72 1.29
CA ALA A 337 7.98 23.97 1.14
C ALA A 337 7.71 23.60 -0.32
N GLY A 338 6.93 22.54 -0.55
CA GLY A 338 6.61 22.04 -1.89
C GLY A 338 7.59 20.98 -2.42
N PHE A 339 8.68 20.68 -1.71
CA PHE A 339 9.60 19.59 -2.06
C PHE A 339 8.90 18.22 -1.97
N ASP A 340 7.97 18.09 -1.03
CA ASP A 340 7.16 16.90 -0.80
C ASP A 340 5.99 16.75 -1.79
N SER A 341 6.20 17.12 -3.07
CA SER A 341 5.19 16.90 -4.11
C SER A 341 4.68 15.46 -4.03
N LEU A 342 3.36 15.29 -4.02
CA LEU A 342 2.70 14.00 -3.83
C LEU A 342 3.20 13.00 -4.89
N SER A 343 3.42 13.48 -6.12
CA SER A 343 3.98 12.69 -7.20
C SER A 343 5.44 12.28 -7.01
N TYR A 344 6.23 13.14 -6.38
CA TYR A 344 7.61 12.80 -6.08
C TYR A 344 7.69 11.71 -5.02
N ILE A 345 6.87 11.81 -3.96
CA ILE A 345 6.87 10.83 -2.86
C ILE A 345 6.45 9.43 -3.33
N PHE A 346 5.34 9.27 -4.06
CA PHE A 346 4.99 7.95 -4.59
C PHE A 346 5.93 7.52 -5.73
N GLY A 347 6.54 8.47 -6.43
CA GLY A 347 7.61 8.22 -7.39
C GLY A 347 8.80 7.57 -6.70
N THR A 348 9.29 8.15 -5.60
CA THR A 348 10.37 7.60 -4.75
C THR A 348 10.02 6.19 -4.28
N SER A 349 8.82 6.00 -3.72
CA SER A 349 8.35 4.69 -3.25
C SER A 349 8.29 3.61 -4.36
N SER A 350 8.32 4.01 -5.64
CA SER A 350 8.27 3.14 -6.82
C SER A 350 9.47 3.27 -7.76
N SER A 351 10.59 3.80 -7.25
CA SER A 351 11.79 4.08 -8.05
C SER A 351 12.63 2.82 -8.29
N LEU A 352 12.05 1.87 -9.02
CA LEU A 352 12.64 0.57 -9.32
C LEU A 352 13.65 0.63 -10.50
N PHE A 353 14.26 1.79 -10.75
CA PHE A 353 15.07 2.02 -11.96
C PHE A 353 16.22 1.03 -12.10
N ASN A 354 16.86 0.62 -10.99
CA ASN A 354 17.88 -0.42 -11.00
C ASN A 354 17.40 -1.76 -11.57
N ALA A 355 16.15 -2.16 -11.32
CA ALA A 355 15.58 -3.40 -11.89
C ALA A 355 14.93 -3.16 -13.27
N PHE A 356 14.39 -1.97 -13.50
CA PHE A 356 13.81 -1.54 -14.77
C PHE A 356 14.90 -1.54 -15.87
N LEU A 357 16.09 -1.03 -15.54
CA LEU A 357 17.24 -0.95 -16.43
C LEU A 357 17.82 -2.31 -16.84
N LEU A 358 17.73 -3.32 -15.97
CA LEU A 358 18.11 -4.70 -16.28
C LEU A 358 17.19 -5.38 -17.31
N GLN A 359 16.03 -4.80 -17.62
CA GLN A 359 15.02 -5.38 -18.53
C GLN A 359 15.13 -4.91 -20.00
N ASN A 360 16.23 -4.25 -20.39
CA ASN A 360 16.48 -3.77 -21.75
C ASN A 360 15.37 -2.82 -22.27
N ILE A 361 15.18 -1.73 -21.54
CA ILE A 361 14.15 -0.69 -21.72
C ILE A 361 14.21 0.01 -23.07
N SER A 362 15.36 -0.06 -23.75
CA SER A 362 15.60 0.43 -25.11
C SER A 362 14.63 -0.14 -26.16
N ASN A 363 13.96 -1.27 -25.86
CA ASN A 363 12.99 -1.91 -26.74
C ASN A 363 11.52 -1.62 -26.38
N VAL A 364 11.25 -0.81 -25.35
CA VAL A 364 9.88 -0.44 -24.98
C VAL A 364 9.43 0.72 -25.86
N ALA A 365 8.44 0.48 -26.72
CA ALA A 365 7.88 1.50 -27.59
C ALA A 365 7.33 2.68 -26.77
N GLY A 366 7.63 3.91 -27.20
CA GLY A 366 7.12 5.14 -26.59
C GLY A 366 7.95 5.72 -25.44
N VAL A 367 8.99 5.03 -24.95
CA VAL A 367 9.90 5.61 -23.95
C VAL A 367 10.72 6.74 -24.59
N PRO A 368 10.68 7.98 -24.08
CA PRO A 368 11.47 9.08 -24.62
C PRO A 368 12.97 8.81 -24.54
N GLU A 369 13.71 9.19 -25.58
CA GLU A 369 15.16 9.01 -25.67
C GLU A 369 15.91 9.68 -24.50
N PHE A 370 15.44 10.83 -24.01
CA PHE A 370 16.05 11.49 -22.87
C PHE A 370 15.88 10.70 -21.56
N LEU A 371 14.77 9.94 -21.38
CA LEU A 371 14.59 9.05 -20.23
C LEU A 371 15.46 7.81 -20.35
N LEU A 372 15.60 7.26 -21.56
CA LEU A 372 16.54 6.17 -21.83
C LEU A 372 17.96 6.63 -21.51
N ASN A 373 18.37 7.81 -21.98
CA ASN A 373 19.70 8.37 -21.73
C ASN A 373 19.91 8.70 -20.25
N ALA A 374 18.92 9.27 -19.56
CA ALA A 374 18.99 9.48 -18.12
C ALA A 374 19.16 8.16 -17.38
N ALA A 375 18.38 7.13 -17.74
CA ALA A 375 18.43 5.83 -17.12
C ALA A 375 19.74 5.06 -17.45
N THR A 376 20.28 5.20 -18.67
CA THR A 376 21.59 4.65 -19.05
C THR A 376 22.72 5.37 -18.33
N LYS A 377 22.65 6.70 -18.21
CA LYS A 377 23.61 7.49 -17.44
C LYS A 377 23.61 7.09 -15.97
N VAL A 378 22.44 6.80 -15.40
CA VAL A 378 22.29 6.20 -14.06
C VAL A 378 22.96 4.82 -13.94
N LEU A 379 23.24 4.09 -15.03
CA LEU A 379 24.04 2.86 -14.96
C LEU A 379 25.54 3.14 -15.10
N GLU A 380 25.90 4.14 -15.90
CA GLU A 380 27.27 4.48 -16.29
C GLU A 380 27.99 5.37 -15.25
N ASP A 381 27.28 6.32 -14.64
CA ASP A 381 27.80 7.28 -13.65
C ASP A 381 27.86 6.71 -12.22
N LEU A 382 27.35 5.48 -12.00
CA LEU A 382 27.54 4.69 -10.77
C LEU A 382 29.02 4.43 -10.41
N ASP A 383 29.96 4.78 -11.31
CA ASP A 383 31.40 4.71 -11.08
C ASP A 383 32.06 6.10 -10.86
N ALA A 384 31.34 7.23 -10.97
CA ALA A 384 31.97 8.56 -10.89
C ALA A 384 31.16 9.76 -10.34
N ALA A 385 29.84 9.74 -10.23
CA ALA A 385 29.07 10.85 -9.63
C ALA A 385 27.69 10.39 -9.09
N ASP A 386 27.50 10.45 -7.77
CA ASP A 386 26.34 9.97 -7.02
C ASP A 386 25.00 10.70 -7.32
N ASN A 387 24.35 10.53 -8.49
CA ASN A 387 23.28 11.45 -8.90
C ASN A 387 22.01 10.82 -9.54
N ASP A 388 21.51 9.69 -9.03
CA ASP A 388 20.94 8.72 -9.98
C ASP A 388 19.46 8.29 -9.85
N ILE A 389 18.82 8.25 -8.67
CA ILE A 389 17.48 7.62 -8.55
C ILE A 389 16.42 8.53 -7.96
N ALA A 390 16.24 8.59 -6.64
CA ALA A 390 15.32 9.53 -5.97
C ALA A 390 16.09 10.33 -4.92
N GLN A 391 16.55 11.50 -5.33
CA GLN A 391 17.50 12.32 -4.59
C GLN A 391 16.83 13.40 -3.75
N TYR A 392 17.14 13.40 -2.46
CA TYR A 392 16.71 14.42 -1.51
C TYR A 392 17.90 15.31 -1.17
N GLN A 393 17.97 16.47 -1.82
CA GLN A 393 19.00 17.49 -1.59
C GLN A 393 18.35 18.86 -1.32
N PRO A 394 18.63 19.50 -0.16
CA PRO A 394 19.54 19.05 0.89
C PRO A 394 19.04 17.80 1.65
N ASN A 395 19.97 16.94 2.09
CA ASN A 395 19.68 15.80 2.96
C ASN A 395 19.11 16.30 4.31
N PRO A 396 17.86 15.94 4.67
CA PRO A 396 17.28 16.34 5.96
C PRO A 396 18.04 15.79 7.18
N PHE A 397 18.83 14.74 6.99
CA PHE A 397 19.58 14.05 8.05
C PHE A 397 21.08 14.31 7.99
N PHE A 398 21.52 15.34 7.25
CA PHE A 398 22.92 15.76 7.26
C PHE A 398 23.37 16.19 8.67
N GLY A 399 24.43 15.57 9.16
CA GLY A 399 24.94 15.74 10.51
C GLY A 399 24.05 15.16 11.62
N TRP A 400 23.01 14.39 11.29
CA TRP A 400 22.13 13.75 12.27
C TRP A 400 22.58 12.32 12.57
N ASN A 401 22.72 11.99 13.85
CA ASN A 401 23.10 10.65 14.32
C ASN A 401 24.38 10.08 13.64
N ASN A 402 25.45 10.88 13.52
CA ASN A 402 26.70 10.52 12.83
C ASN A 402 27.30 9.16 13.20
N ALA A 403 27.04 8.64 14.40
CA ALA A 403 27.56 7.35 14.84
C ALA A 403 26.89 6.14 14.14
N THR A 404 25.65 6.30 13.68
CA THR A 404 24.81 5.19 13.17
C THR A 404 24.20 5.46 11.81
N ASN A 405 23.99 6.73 11.44
CA ASN A 405 23.33 7.13 10.21
C ASN A 405 24.34 7.15 9.04
N PRO A 406 24.20 6.26 8.05
CA PRO A 406 25.13 6.16 6.92
C PRO A 406 25.14 7.41 6.03
N THR A 407 24.07 8.19 6.01
CA THR A 407 23.97 9.40 5.17
C THR A 407 24.34 10.68 5.91
N ALA A 408 24.73 10.61 7.18
CA ALA A 408 24.98 11.81 7.99
C ALA A 408 26.13 12.69 7.47
N THR A 409 27.04 12.14 6.67
CA THR A 409 28.14 12.87 6.02
C THR A 409 27.86 13.21 4.56
N SER A 410 26.71 12.82 4.03
CA SER A 410 26.31 13.08 2.64
C SER A 410 25.34 14.25 2.57
N THR A 411 25.59 15.21 1.67
CA THR A 411 24.70 16.34 1.43
C THR A 411 23.38 15.95 0.76
N GLU A 412 23.28 14.70 0.30
CA GLU A 412 22.10 14.10 -0.32
C GLU A 412 21.67 12.84 0.42
N LEU A 413 20.37 12.57 0.36
CA LEU A 413 19.77 11.29 0.75
C LEU A 413 19.20 10.63 -0.50
N ASP A 414 19.74 9.46 -0.82
CA ASP A 414 19.31 8.64 -1.94
C ASP A 414 18.33 7.57 -1.49
N LEU A 415 17.15 7.60 -2.09
CA LEU A 415 16.09 6.63 -1.83
C LEU A 415 15.73 5.86 -3.12
N VAL A 416 15.17 4.67 -2.92
CA VAL A 416 14.73 3.77 -3.99
C VAL A 416 13.41 3.10 -3.61
N ASP A 417 12.84 2.31 -4.53
CA ASP A 417 11.61 1.55 -4.27
C ASP A 417 11.73 0.72 -2.97
N GLY A 418 10.74 0.84 -2.08
CA GLY A 418 10.74 0.22 -0.76
C GLY A 418 10.53 -1.30 -0.74
N GLY A 419 10.40 -1.94 -1.90
CA GLY A 419 10.37 -3.40 -2.03
C GLY A 419 11.71 -4.02 -2.42
N LEU A 420 12.77 -3.22 -2.59
CA LEU A 420 14.07 -3.69 -3.09
C LEU A 420 14.86 -4.49 -2.06
N ASP A 421 14.59 -4.32 -0.77
CA ASP A 421 15.17 -5.09 0.32
C ASP A 421 14.48 -6.47 0.57
N LEU A 422 13.63 -6.90 -0.37
CA LEU A 422 12.74 -8.07 -0.32
C LEU A 422 11.51 -7.92 0.58
N GLN A 423 11.39 -6.87 1.40
CA GLN A 423 10.19 -6.61 2.22
C GLN A 423 9.09 -5.94 1.40
N ASN A 424 8.67 -6.57 0.30
CA ASN A 424 7.72 -6.01 -0.66
C ASN A 424 6.28 -5.77 -0.11
N ILE A 425 6.03 -6.02 1.18
CA ILE A 425 4.81 -5.61 1.90
C ILE A 425 5.22 -4.59 2.97
N PRO A 426 4.58 -3.40 3.04
CA PRO A 426 5.00 -2.29 3.92
C PRO A 426 4.64 -2.52 5.39
N LEU A 427 5.22 -3.54 6.02
CA LEU A 427 4.92 -3.97 7.39
C LEU A 427 5.72 -3.20 8.43
N HIS A 428 6.95 -2.79 8.10
CA HIS A 428 7.86 -2.09 9.01
C HIS A 428 7.22 -0.93 9.81
N PRO A 429 6.47 0.01 9.22
CA PRO A 429 5.81 1.08 9.96
C PRO A 429 4.68 0.57 10.87
N LEU A 430 4.01 -0.52 10.51
CA LEU A 430 2.85 -1.03 11.22
C LEU A 430 3.21 -1.94 12.40
N ILE A 431 4.38 -2.56 12.38
CA ILE A 431 4.85 -3.45 13.46
C ILE A 431 5.57 -2.69 14.58
N GLN A 432 5.77 -1.37 14.44
CA GLN A 432 6.41 -0.55 15.45
C GLN A 432 5.63 -0.63 16.77
N PRO A 433 6.27 -1.03 17.90
CA PRO A 433 5.61 -1.18 19.20
C PRO A 433 4.82 0.07 19.62
N ILE A 434 5.34 1.25 19.27
CA ILE A 434 4.75 2.52 19.65
C ILE A 434 3.41 2.82 18.98
N ARG A 435 3.12 2.22 17.82
CA ARG A 435 1.82 2.33 17.15
C ARG A 435 0.79 1.37 17.72
N ALA A 436 1.23 0.35 18.48
CA ALA A 436 0.36 -0.63 19.12
C ALA A 436 -0.71 -1.19 18.18
N VAL A 437 -0.32 -1.58 16.96
CA VAL A 437 -1.21 -2.23 15.99
C VAL A 437 -1.49 -3.66 16.47
N ASP A 438 -2.74 -4.08 16.36
CA ASP A 438 -3.21 -5.39 16.84
C ASP A 438 -3.27 -6.42 15.73
N VAL A 439 -3.74 -6.00 14.57
CA VAL A 439 -3.86 -6.82 13.37
C VAL A 439 -3.45 -6.02 12.15
N ILE A 440 -2.73 -6.69 11.24
CA ILE A 440 -2.38 -6.14 9.94
C ILE A 440 -3.00 -7.03 8.85
N PHE A 441 -3.78 -6.44 7.95
CA PHE A 441 -4.18 -7.08 6.71
C PHE A 441 -3.11 -6.82 5.65
N ALA A 442 -2.31 -7.83 5.35
CA ALA A 442 -1.16 -7.77 4.45
C ALA A 442 -1.56 -8.29 3.06
N VAL A 443 -1.80 -7.39 2.12
CA VAL A 443 -2.22 -7.69 0.74
C VAL A 443 -0.98 -7.85 -0.14
N ASP A 444 -0.71 -9.08 -0.56
CA ASP A 444 0.52 -9.43 -1.27
C ASP A 444 0.30 -9.68 -2.77
N SER A 445 0.97 -8.87 -3.58
CA SER A 445 0.97 -8.93 -5.04
C SER A 445 2.39 -9.16 -5.59
N SER A 446 3.29 -9.72 -4.78
CA SER A 446 4.67 -10.04 -5.17
C SER A 446 4.71 -11.03 -6.33
N ALA A 447 5.77 -10.95 -7.13
CA ALA A 447 5.98 -11.78 -8.32
C ALA A 447 7.17 -12.71 -8.10
N ASP A 448 7.02 -13.64 -7.14
CA ASP A 448 8.13 -14.42 -6.61
C ASP A 448 8.36 -15.75 -7.35
N THR A 449 7.28 -16.32 -7.92
CA THR A 449 7.35 -17.57 -8.68
C THR A 449 7.65 -17.33 -10.16
N THR A 450 7.97 -18.40 -10.90
CA THR A 450 8.17 -18.34 -12.35
C THR A 450 7.01 -17.69 -13.10
N TYR A 451 5.78 -17.88 -12.60
CA TYR A 451 4.56 -17.28 -13.16
C TYR A 451 4.10 -16.02 -12.41
N ALA A 452 4.99 -15.31 -11.73
CA ALA A 452 4.70 -14.02 -11.08
C ALA A 452 3.57 -14.05 -10.03
N TRP A 453 3.47 -15.15 -9.28
CA TRP A 453 2.60 -15.25 -8.10
C TRP A 453 3.42 -15.08 -6.81
N PRO A 454 2.79 -14.64 -5.70
CA PRO A 454 3.48 -14.57 -4.42
C PRO A 454 3.73 -15.96 -3.85
N ASN A 455 4.86 -16.12 -3.16
CA ASN A 455 5.22 -17.36 -2.45
C ASN A 455 5.55 -17.14 -0.97
N GLY A 456 5.25 -15.95 -0.43
CA GLY A 456 5.53 -15.58 0.96
C GLY A 456 6.93 -15.03 1.21
N THR A 457 7.77 -14.85 0.18
CA THR A 457 9.13 -14.29 0.32
C THR A 457 9.12 -12.94 1.03
N ALA A 458 8.17 -12.05 0.72
CA ALA A 458 8.09 -10.73 1.35
C ALA A 458 7.77 -10.78 2.85
N LEU A 459 6.85 -11.66 3.25
CA LEU A 459 6.58 -11.92 4.68
C LEU A 459 7.78 -12.54 5.37
N ARG A 460 8.44 -13.49 4.69
CA ARG A 460 9.62 -14.17 5.22
C ARG A 460 10.78 -13.19 5.44
N ALA A 461 11.00 -12.27 4.51
CA ALA A 461 12.00 -11.20 4.64
C ALA A 461 11.72 -10.33 5.88
N SER A 462 10.46 -9.94 6.11
CA SER A 462 10.09 -9.18 7.33
C SER A 462 10.39 -9.98 8.62
N TYR A 463 10.15 -11.29 8.60
CA TYR A 463 10.51 -12.17 9.72
C TYR A 463 12.03 -12.25 9.90
N ASP A 464 12.79 -12.53 8.84
CA ASP A 464 14.25 -12.64 8.92
C ASP A 464 14.89 -11.31 9.37
N ARG A 465 14.38 -10.17 8.91
CA ARG A 465 14.82 -8.85 9.38
C ARG A 465 14.60 -8.68 10.88
N SER A 466 13.46 -9.15 11.42
CA SER A 466 13.14 -9.06 12.85
C SER A 466 14.14 -9.81 13.76
N LEU A 467 14.88 -10.77 13.20
CA LEU A 467 15.93 -11.51 13.91
C LEU A 467 17.27 -10.75 13.96
N GLY A 468 17.43 -9.72 13.12
CA GLY A 468 18.63 -8.90 13.03
C GLY A 468 18.66 -7.74 14.03
N THR A 469 19.85 -7.16 14.23
CA THR A 469 20.05 -6.01 15.14
C THR A 469 19.31 -4.76 14.67
N ILE A 470 19.08 -4.61 13.36
CA ILE A 470 18.35 -3.47 12.79
C ILE A 470 16.89 -3.40 13.24
N ALA A 471 16.28 -4.54 13.61
CA ALA A 471 14.92 -4.57 14.13
C ALA A 471 14.75 -3.81 15.44
N ASN A 472 15.84 -3.51 16.15
CA ASN A 472 15.85 -2.73 17.39
C ASN A 472 14.87 -3.29 18.45
N GLY A 473 14.80 -4.63 18.52
CA GLY A 473 13.90 -5.34 19.43
C GLY A 473 12.45 -5.47 18.96
N THR A 474 12.11 -4.97 17.78
CA THR A 474 10.78 -5.16 17.16
C THR A 474 10.58 -6.62 16.78
N LEU A 475 9.54 -7.24 17.33
CA LEU A 475 9.19 -8.63 17.07
C LEU A 475 8.35 -8.76 15.80
N PHE A 476 8.39 -9.94 15.18
CA PHE A 476 7.53 -10.32 14.07
C PHE A 476 7.11 -11.80 14.19
N PRO A 477 5.91 -12.20 13.74
CA PRO A 477 5.52 -13.60 13.73
C PRO A 477 6.45 -14.48 12.88
N PRO A 478 6.73 -15.73 13.29
CA PRO A 478 7.45 -16.68 12.44
C PRO A 478 6.73 -16.93 11.11
N VAL A 479 7.51 -17.04 10.03
CA VAL A 479 7.03 -17.32 8.67
C VAL A 479 7.87 -18.46 8.06
N PRO A 480 7.25 -19.48 7.44
CA PRO A 480 8.00 -20.57 6.82
C PRO A 480 8.75 -20.12 5.56
N ASP A 481 9.66 -20.94 5.06
CA ASP A 481 10.28 -20.74 3.75
C ASP A 481 9.27 -20.89 2.60
N ALA A 482 9.64 -20.40 1.41
CA ALA A 482 8.78 -20.40 0.23
C ALA A 482 8.33 -21.80 -0.22
N ASN A 483 9.16 -22.84 -0.04
CA ASN A 483 8.79 -24.21 -0.43
C ASN A 483 7.67 -24.72 0.46
N THR A 484 7.82 -24.57 1.77
CA THR A 484 6.77 -24.87 2.74
C THR A 484 5.51 -24.03 2.46
N PHE A 485 5.68 -22.74 2.15
CA PHE A 485 4.56 -21.81 1.90
C PHE A 485 3.68 -22.27 0.73
N ILE A 486 4.31 -22.65 -0.39
CA ILE A 486 3.62 -23.18 -1.58
C ILE A 486 3.04 -24.58 -1.29
N ALA A 487 3.83 -25.48 -0.68
CA ALA A 487 3.42 -26.87 -0.44
C ALA A 487 2.17 -26.97 0.47
N LEU A 488 2.02 -26.04 1.41
CA LEU A 488 0.85 -25.95 2.30
C LEU A 488 -0.31 -25.11 1.70
N GLY A 489 -0.14 -24.59 0.48
CA GLY A 489 -1.11 -23.75 -0.21
C GLY A 489 -1.41 -22.43 0.51
N LEU A 490 -0.46 -21.90 1.28
CA LEU A 490 -0.63 -20.65 2.03
C LEU A 490 -0.70 -19.43 1.09
N ASN A 491 -0.22 -19.57 -0.15
CA ASN A 491 -0.32 -18.56 -1.21
C ASN A 491 -1.61 -18.65 -2.05
N GLN A 492 -2.54 -19.56 -1.72
CA GLN A 492 -3.80 -19.75 -2.44
C GLN A 492 -5.03 -19.26 -1.66
N ARG A 493 -4.83 -18.85 -0.40
CA ARG A 493 -5.90 -18.44 0.50
C ARG A 493 -5.34 -17.50 1.58
N PRO A 494 -6.21 -16.73 2.24
CA PRO A 494 -5.83 -16.04 3.45
C PRO A 494 -5.17 -16.97 4.47
N THR A 495 -4.12 -16.50 5.13
CA THR A 495 -3.39 -17.25 6.16
C THR A 495 -3.02 -16.31 7.30
N PHE A 496 -3.16 -16.75 8.55
CA PHE A 496 -2.87 -15.94 9.72
C PHE A 496 -1.53 -16.34 10.34
N PHE A 497 -0.73 -15.35 10.72
CA PHE A 497 0.54 -15.53 11.40
C PHE A 497 0.54 -14.81 12.75
N GLY A 498 1.13 -15.45 13.76
CA GLY A 498 1.21 -14.91 15.12
C GLY A 498 -0.11 -14.98 15.88
N CYS A 499 -0.95 -15.98 15.63
CA CYS A 499 -2.28 -16.07 16.23
C CYS A 499 -2.29 -16.06 17.75
N ASP A 500 -1.47 -16.89 18.37
CA ASP A 500 -1.37 -16.97 19.82
C ASP A 500 -0.37 -15.94 20.36
N PRO A 501 -0.80 -14.93 21.13
CA PRO A 501 0.11 -13.96 21.72
C PRO A 501 1.05 -14.58 22.78
N THR A 502 0.71 -15.75 23.33
CA THR A 502 1.51 -16.43 24.36
C THR A 502 2.75 -17.14 23.77
N ASN A 503 2.81 -17.33 22.46
CA ASN A 503 3.98 -17.89 21.77
C ASN A 503 5.16 -16.90 21.69
N PHE A 504 4.96 -15.64 22.05
CA PHE A 504 6.00 -14.61 21.99
C PHE A 504 6.63 -14.40 23.36
N THR A 505 7.95 -14.53 23.42
CA THR A 505 8.74 -14.20 24.62
C THR A 505 9.33 -12.80 24.46
N THR A 506 9.07 -11.92 25.42
CA THR A 506 9.68 -10.59 25.49
C THR A 506 10.90 -10.65 26.41
N THR A 507 12.06 -10.23 25.91
CA THR A 507 13.34 -10.23 26.64
C THR A 507 13.72 -8.85 27.19
N SER A 508 12.96 -7.81 26.82
CA SER A 508 13.13 -6.44 27.30
C SER A 508 11.77 -5.76 27.52
N PRO A 509 11.65 -4.81 28.48
CA PRO A 509 10.45 -4.00 28.68
C PRO A 509 10.02 -3.18 27.46
N SER A 510 10.92 -2.93 26.51
CA SER A 510 10.63 -2.22 25.26
C SER A 510 9.97 -3.10 24.20
N GLN A 511 9.96 -4.42 24.38
CA GLN A 511 9.36 -5.34 23.42
C GLN A 511 7.87 -5.54 23.72
N THR A 512 7.08 -5.58 22.66
CA THR A 512 5.66 -5.90 22.71
C THR A 512 5.36 -7.08 21.80
N VAL A 513 4.33 -7.86 22.15
CA VAL A 513 3.80 -8.90 21.26
C VAL A 513 3.45 -8.26 19.92
N PRO A 514 3.88 -8.84 18.78
CA PRO A 514 3.63 -8.24 17.48
C PRO A 514 2.16 -8.37 17.07
N PRO A 515 1.72 -7.57 16.07
CA PRO A 515 0.41 -7.70 15.48
C PRO A 515 0.17 -9.12 14.95
N LEU A 516 -1.08 -9.58 14.99
CA LEU A 516 -1.54 -10.69 14.16
C LEU A 516 -1.42 -10.25 12.69
N VAL A 517 -0.81 -11.06 11.83
CA VAL A 517 -0.77 -10.76 10.40
C VAL A 517 -1.79 -11.63 9.68
N VAL A 518 -2.79 -11.01 9.08
CA VAL A 518 -3.73 -11.62 8.14
C VAL A 518 -3.17 -11.43 6.73
N TYR A 519 -2.49 -12.46 6.22
CA TYR A 519 -1.91 -12.46 4.88
C TYR A 519 -2.98 -12.76 3.84
N ILE A 520 -3.10 -11.91 2.83
CA ILE A 520 -4.04 -12.00 1.71
C ILE A 520 -3.23 -12.08 0.40
N PRO A 521 -2.94 -13.28 -0.11
CA PRO A 521 -2.17 -13.43 -1.34
C PRO A 521 -3.02 -13.10 -2.58
N ASN A 522 -2.38 -12.48 -3.57
CA ASN A 522 -2.86 -12.50 -4.95
C ASN A 522 -2.86 -13.95 -5.46
N ALA A 523 -4.03 -14.44 -5.86
CA ALA A 523 -4.24 -15.76 -6.43
C ALA A 523 -5.33 -15.70 -7.50
N PRO A 524 -5.41 -16.64 -8.44
CA PRO A 524 -6.40 -16.60 -9.51
C PRO A 524 -7.76 -17.08 -9.00
N TYR A 525 -8.57 -16.18 -8.44
CA TYR A 525 -9.95 -16.49 -8.07
C TYR A 525 -10.84 -16.57 -9.31
N THR A 526 -10.91 -15.47 -10.04
CA THR A 526 -11.78 -15.28 -11.22
C THR A 526 -11.04 -14.70 -12.42
N ALA A 527 -9.80 -14.22 -12.24
CA ALA A 527 -8.95 -13.71 -13.31
C ALA A 527 -7.47 -14.01 -13.07
N MET A 528 -6.70 -14.11 -14.15
CA MET A 528 -5.23 -14.22 -14.09
C MET A 528 -4.62 -12.86 -13.77
N SER A 529 -4.56 -12.53 -12.49
CA SER A 529 -4.08 -11.25 -11.97
C SER A 529 -2.56 -11.16 -11.83
N ASN A 530 -1.81 -12.21 -12.15
CA ASN A 530 -0.34 -12.27 -12.13
C ASN A 530 0.32 -11.53 -13.32
N VAL A 531 -0.23 -10.41 -13.76
CA VAL A 531 0.35 -9.62 -14.85
C VAL A 531 1.73 -9.09 -14.47
N THR A 532 2.65 -8.96 -15.43
CA THR A 532 4.04 -8.59 -15.10
C THR A 532 4.12 -7.17 -14.52
N THR A 533 5.10 -6.93 -13.63
CA THR A 533 5.32 -5.62 -13.00
C THR A 533 5.61 -4.51 -14.03
N PHE A 534 6.18 -4.87 -15.18
CA PHE A 534 6.63 -3.94 -16.22
C PHE A 534 5.65 -3.80 -17.40
N THR A 535 4.47 -4.42 -17.31
CA THR A 535 3.44 -4.24 -18.35
C THR A 535 2.93 -2.79 -18.29
N PRO A 536 3.10 -2.01 -19.38
CA PRO A 536 2.91 -0.55 -19.32
C PRO A 536 1.45 -0.11 -19.47
N SER A 537 0.58 -0.98 -20.00
CA SER A 537 -0.84 -0.70 -20.23
C SER A 537 -1.73 -1.95 -20.14
N TYR A 538 -3.01 -1.73 -19.88
CA TYR A 538 -4.05 -2.75 -19.69
C TYR A 538 -5.38 -2.28 -20.27
N LYS A 539 -6.05 -3.16 -21.01
CA LYS A 539 -7.44 -2.91 -21.42
C LYS A 539 -8.32 -2.71 -20.18
N THR A 540 -9.28 -1.80 -20.25
CA THR A 540 -10.26 -1.53 -19.18
C THR A 540 -10.91 -2.79 -18.63
N ALA A 541 -11.34 -3.72 -19.49
CA ALA A 541 -11.93 -4.98 -19.06
C ALA A 541 -10.96 -5.86 -18.26
N GLN A 542 -9.68 -5.88 -18.64
CA GLN A 542 -8.64 -6.62 -17.91
C GLN A 542 -8.36 -5.98 -16.55
N ARG A 543 -8.23 -4.65 -16.50
CA ARG A 543 -8.10 -3.90 -15.24
C ARG A 543 -9.25 -4.23 -14.28
N ASP A 544 -10.48 -4.18 -14.79
CA ASP A 544 -11.68 -4.45 -14.00
C ASP A 544 -11.73 -5.89 -13.49
N ALA A 545 -11.33 -6.86 -14.32
CA ALA A 545 -11.25 -8.27 -13.93
C ALA A 545 -10.20 -8.51 -12.83
N ILE A 546 -9.04 -7.82 -12.88
CA ILE A 546 -8.01 -7.94 -11.84
C ILE A 546 -8.49 -7.34 -10.52
N ILE A 547 -9.18 -6.19 -10.56
CA ILE A 547 -9.77 -5.58 -9.36
C ILE A 547 -10.83 -6.52 -8.76
N GLN A 548 -11.72 -7.08 -9.59
CA GLN A 548 -12.72 -8.04 -9.13
C GLN A 548 -12.09 -9.29 -8.52
N ASN A 549 -11.02 -9.83 -9.12
CA ASN A 549 -10.27 -10.94 -8.55
C ASN A 549 -9.72 -10.61 -7.15
N GLY A 550 -9.26 -9.38 -6.93
CA GLY A 550 -8.84 -8.90 -5.60
C GLY A 550 -10.00 -8.83 -4.60
N VAL A 551 -11.20 -8.42 -5.03
CA VAL A 551 -12.43 -8.47 -4.21
C VAL A 551 -12.75 -9.91 -3.82
N ASP A 552 -12.68 -10.84 -4.77
CA ASP A 552 -12.97 -12.26 -4.53
C ASP A 552 -11.94 -12.87 -3.57
N GLY A 553 -10.66 -12.49 -3.68
CA GLY A 553 -9.63 -12.89 -2.73
C GLY A 553 -9.87 -12.36 -1.32
N ALA A 554 -10.22 -11.09 -1.20
CA ALA A 554 -10.49 -10.43 0.08
C ALA A 554 -11.76 -10.94 0.78
N THR A 555 -12.73 -11.45 0.03
CA THR A 555 -14.04 -11.90 0.55
C THR A 555 -14.23 -13.41 0.51
N ARG A 556 -13.23 -14.17 0.05
CA ARG A 556 -13.35 -15.61 -0.22
C ARG A 556 -14.52 -15.92 -1.17
N GLY A 557 -14.63 -15.13 -2.24
CA GLY A 557 -15.70 -15.21 -3.24
C GLY A 557 -17.06 -14.83 -2.66
N ALA A 558 -17.16 -13.69 -1.97
CA ALA A 558 -18.35 -13.28 -1.22
C ALA A 558 -18.89 -14.37 -0.28
N GLY A 559 -17.97 -15.07 0.41
CA GLY A 559 -18.30 -16.18 1.30
C GLY A 559 -18.64 -17.51 0.61
N ALA A 560 -18.62 -17.61 -0.73
CA ALA A 560 -18.90 -18.86 -1.44
C ALA A 560 -17.86 -19.95 -1.14
N LEU A 561 -16.59 -19.58 -0.93
CA LEU A 561 -15.52 -20.52 -0.58
C LEU A 561 -15.44 -20.77 0.93
N ASP A 562 -15.94 -19.83 1.73
CA ASP A 562 -16.05 -19.96 3.18
C ASP A 562 -17.04 -18.92 3.75
N ALA A 563 -18.24 -19.38 4.09
CA ALA A 563 -19.28 -18.51 4.64
C ALA A 563 -18.91 -17.90 6.01
N ARG A 564 -17.94 -18.49 6.72
CA ARG A 564 -17.44 -18.00 8.02
C ARG A 564 -16.36 -16.94 7.88
N TRP A 565 -15.85 -16.70 6.67
CA TRP A 565 -14.72 -15.79 6.47
C TRP A 565 -14.89 -14.40 7.12
N PRO A 566 -16.06 -13.72 7.02
CA PRO A 566 -16.25 -12.45 7.72
C PRO A 566 -16.11 -12.57 9.25
N ALA A 567 -16.57 -13.67 9.85
CA ALA A 567 -16.38 -13.95 11.27
C ALA A 567 -14.90 -14.14 11.61
N CYS A 568 -14.12 -14.82 10.75
CA CYS A 568 -12.69 -14.99 10.96
C CYS A 568 -11.92 -13.66 10.87
N VAL A 569 -12.32 -12.74 9.99
CA VAL A 569 -11.81 -11.37 9.94
C VAL A 569 -12.15 -10.62 11.23
N ALA A 570 -13.37 -10.72 11.73
CA ALA A 570 -13.78 -10.10 12.98
C ALA A 570 -13.01 -10.67 14.21
N CYS A 571 -12.81 -11.98 14.25
CA CYS A 571 -12.01 -12.64 15.28
C CYS A 571 -10.54 -12.18 15.26
N ALA A 572 -9.96 -12.02 14.06
CA ALA A 572 -8.61 -11.48 13.89
C ALA A 572 -8.50 -10.06 14.46
N VAL A 573 -9.46 -9.18 14.14
CA VAL A 573 -9.56 -7.80 14.68
C VAL A 573 -9.64 -7.78 16.21
N LEU A 574 -10.44 -8.64 16.81
CA LEU A 574 -10.68 -8.64 18.26
C LEU A 574 -9.58 -9.36 19.07
N SER A 575 -8.77 -10.22 18.43
CA SER A 575 -7.84 -11.15 19.07
C SER A 575 -6.94 -10.53 20.15
N ARG A 576 -6.21 -9.47 19.81
CA ARG A 576 -5.28 -8.80 20.76
C ARG A 576 -6.00 -8.02 21.84
N SER A 577 -7.15 -7.44 21.52
CA SER A 577 -8.00 -6.78 22.50
C SER A 577 -8.50 -7.77 23.56
N TRP A 578 -8.93 -8.96 23.16
CA TRP A 578 -9.30 -10.03 24.09
C TRP A 578 -8.14 -10.44 24.99
N ALA A 579 -6.94 -10.64 24.42
CA ALA A 579 -5.75 -10.97 25.19
C ALA A 579 -5.41 -9.90 26.24
N ARG A 580 -5.45 -8.62 25.87
CA ARG A 580 -5.20 -7.50 26.80
C ARG A 580 -6.24 -7.38 27.92
N THR A 581 -7.49 -7.72 27.63
CA THR A 581 -8.60 -7.56 28.59
C THR A 581 -8.89 -8.82 29.40
N GLY A 582 -8.21 -9.94 29.13
CA GLY A 582 -8.50 -11.23 29.74
C GLY A 582 -9.86 -11.81 29.33
N THR A 583 -10.37 -11.41 28.16
CA THR A 583 -11.65 -11.90 27.63
C THR A 583 -11.42 -13.20 26.87
N ALA A 584 -12.17 -14.25 27.19
CA ALA A 584 -12.07 -15.51 26.46
C ALA A 584 -12.64 -15.37 25.04
N PRO A 585 -11.94 -15.80 23.98
CA PRO A 585 -12.49 -15.81 22.63
C PRO A 585 -13.64 -16.84 22.52
N PRO A 586 -14.70 -16.55 21.75
CA PRO A 586 -15.79 -17.50 21.53
C PRO A 586 -15.32 -18.69 20.69
N ALA A 587 -16.06 -19.81 20.77
CA ALA A 587 -15.74 -21.04 20.05
C ALA A 587 -15.64 -20.85 18.53
N GLU A 588 -16.43 -19.94 17.96
CA GLU A 588 -16.37 -19.62 16.53
C GLU A 588 -14.99 -19.04 16.13
N CYS A 589 -14.40 -18.22 17.00
CA CYS A 589 -13.06 -17.70 16.76
C CYS A 589 -11.97 -18.76 16.91
N ALA A 590 -12.14 -19.72 17.82
CA ALA A 590 -11.24 -20.86 17.90
C ALA A 590 -11.23 -21.67 16.59
N ARG A 591 -12.39 -21.90 15.98
CA ARG A 591 -12.50 -22.56 14.65
C ARG A 591 -11.82 -21.75 13.54
N CYS A 592 -11.97 -20.43 13.57
CA CYS A 592 -11.29 -19.55 12.62
C CYS A 592 -9.77 -19.66 12.74
N PHE A 593 -9.24 -19.62 13.96
CA PHE A 593 -7.81 -19.76 14.19
C PHE A 593 -7.30 -21.16 13.83
N GLU A 594 -8.04 -22.23 14.14
CA GLU A 594 -7.68 -23.59 13.71
C GLU A 594 -7.56 -23.71 12.17
N ARG A 595 -8.44 -23.03 11.44
CA ARG A 595 -8.49 -23.07 9.97
C ARG A 595 -7.43 -22.20 9.29
N TYR A 596 -7.21 -21.01 9.82
CA TYR A 596 -6.43 -19.97 9.13
C TYR A 596 -5.03 -19.78 9.71
N CYS A 597 -4.78 -20.14 10.96
CA CYS A 597 -3.46 -19.96 11.54
C CYS A 597 -2.49 -21.00 11.01
N TRP A 598 -1.35 -20.51 10.51
CA TRP A 598 -0.22 -21.40 10.30
C TRP A 598 0.27 -21.91 11.67
N ASN A 599 0.37 -23.24 11.79
CA ASN A 599 0.62 -23.93 13.05
C ASN A 599 2.10 -24.31 13.27
N GLY A 600 3.01 -23.79 12.44
CA GLY A 600 4.44 -24.13 12.50
C GLY A 600 4.86 -25.34 11.65
N THR A 601 3.93 -25.98 10.93
CA THR A 601 4.28 -27.09 10.03
C THR A 601 5.26 -26.64 8.93
N VAL A 602 6.33 -27.40 8.74
CA VAL A 602 7.34 -27.21 7.68
C VAL A 602 7.42 -28.43 6.77
N VAL A 603 7.72 -28.21 5.48
CA VAL A 603 7.86 -29.26 4.48
C VAL A 603 9.32 -29.34 4.04
N SER A 604 9.92 -30.54 4.09
CA SER A 604 11.31 -30.73 3.66
C SER A 604 11.47 -30.47 2.15
N ALA A 605 12.53 -29.77 1.77
CA ALA A 605 12.91 -29.54 0.38
C ALA A 605 13.21 -30.84 -0.41
N SER A 606 13.41 -31.97 0.28
CA SER A 606 13.67 -33.28 -0.31
C SER A 606 12.43 -34.05 -0.79
N VAL A 607 11.22 -33.50 -0.59
CA VAL A 607 9.98 -34.12 -1.08
C VAL A 607 9.87 -33.90 -2.59
N GLN A 608 9.88 -34.97 -3.39
CA GLN A 608 9.62 -34.88 -4.83
C GLN A 608 8.28 -34.16 -5.09
N GLY A 609 8.32 -33.07 -5.86
CA GLY A 609 7.17 -32.19 -6.11
C GLY A 609 7.16 -30.88 -5.28
N ALA A 610 7.98 -30.77 -4.22
CA ALA A 610 8.11 -29.54 -3.41
C ALA A 610 8.90 -28.41 -4.10
N GLY A 611 9.47 -28.67 -5.28
CA GLY A 611 10.06 -27.68 -6.20
C GLY A 611 9.30 -27.57 -7.53
N GLY A 612 8.05 -28.04 -7.58
CA GLY A 612 7.21 -27.93 -8.76
C GLY A 612 6.88 -26.46 -9.07
N GLU A 613 6.75 -26.14 -10.36
CA GLU A 613 6.37 -24.80 -10.80
C GLU A 613 4.94 -24.48 -10.32
N TYR A 614 4.76 -23.38 -9.57
CA TYR A 614 3.45 -22.99 -9.07
C TYR A 614 2.59 -22.38 -10.19
N ALA A 615 1.81 -23.24 -10.84
CA ALA A 615 0.88 -22.92 -11.94
C ALA A 615 -0.59 -23.18 -11.52
N PRO A 616 -1.19 -22.31 -10.70
CA PRO A 616 -2.56 -22.51 -10.22
C PRO A 616 -3.61 -22.36 -11.33
N THR A 617 -4.74 -23.05 -11.17
CA THR A 617 -5.98 -22.83 -11.92
C THR A 617 -6.91 -21.87 -11.16
N PHE A 618 -8.01 -21.46 -11.80
CA PHE A 618 -9.00 -20.63 -11.11
C PHE A 618 -9.58 -21.33 -9.88
N ILE A 619 -9.71 -20.58 -8.79
CA ILE A 619 -10.32 -21.04 -7.54
C ILE A 619 -11.85 -21.00 -7.64
N ILE A 620 -12.41 -20.08 -8.43
CA ILE A 620 -13.85 -19.92 -8.66
C ILE A 620 -14.14 -20.01 -10.17
N GLY A 621 -14.89 -21.04 -10.57
CA GLY A 621 -15.39 -21.22 -11.95
C GLY A 621 -14.44 -21.98 -12.89
N ASP A 622 -14.99 -22.50 -13.99
CA ASP A 622 -14.22 -23.01 -15.12
C ASP A 622 -13.83 -21.82 -16.00
N GLY A 623 -12.53 -21.64 -16.22
CA GLY A 623 -11.96 -20.43 -16.82
C GLY A 623 -12.56 -20.03 -18.16
N GLY A 624 -13.11 -18.82 -18.22
CA GLY A 624 -13.28 -18.12 -19.48
C GLY A 624 -11.89 -17.84 -20.08
N GLU A 625 -11.57 -18.54 -21.16
CA GLU A 625 -10.48 -18.21 -22.07
C GLU A 625 -10.70 -16.77 -22.56
N ASP A 626 -9.92 -15.77 -22.10
CA ASP A 626 -9.71 -14.50 -22.83
C ASP A 626 -8.81 -13.46 -22.09
N ALA A 627 -8.33 -13.71 -20.86
CA ALA A 627 -7.38 -12.81 -20.21
C ALA A 627 -5.91 -13.29 -20.40
N PRO A 628 -5.04 -12.52 -21.09
CA PRO A 628 -3.63 -12.89 -21.23
C PRO A 628 -2.93 -12.91 -19.87
N SER A 629 -2.41 -14.08 -19.47
CA SER A 629 -1.62 -14.28 -18.26
C SER A 629 -0.13 -13.94 -18.49
N ALA A 630 0.66 -13.82 -17.41
CA ALA A 630 2.12 -13.70 -17.55
C ALA A 630 2.73 -14.85 -18.35
N ALA A 631 2.17 -16.06 -18.29
CA ALA A 631 2.61 -17.22 -19.07
C ALA A 631 2.52 -16.98 -20.60
N ALA A 632 1.48 -16.29 -21.08
CA ALA A 632 1.36 -15.91 -22.49
C ALA A 632 2.44 -14.90 -22.91
N SER A 633 2.78 -13.95 -22.03
CA SER A 633 3.84 -12.97 -22.27
C SER A 633 5.26 -13.56 -22.21
N LEU A 634 5.47 -14.54 -21.32
CA LEU A 634 6.73 -15.27 -21.16
C LEU A 634 6.95 -16.26 -22.31
N ALA A 635 5.89 -16.92 -22.81
CA ALA A 635 5.95 -17.77 -23.99
C ALA A 635 6.32 -16.98 -25.27
N ALA A 636 5.80 -15.75 -25.43
CA ALA A 636 6.19 -14.86 -26.52
C ALA A 636 7.66 -14.38 -26.43
N ARG A 637 8.24 -14.38 -25.23
CA ARG A 637 9.64 -14.00 -24.95
C ARG A 637 10.58 -15.20 -24.75
N GLY A 638 10.06 -16.43 -24.93
CA GLY A 638 10.72 -17.72 -24.65
C GLY A 638 11.93 -18.08 -25.50
N ARG A 639 12.66 -17.10 -26.04
CA ARG A 639 14.01 -17.32 -26.56
C ARG A 639 15.14 -16.82 -25.64
N TRP A 640 14.92 -15.95 -24.64
CA TRP A 640 16.06 -15.34 -23.91
C TRP A 640 15.82 -14.89 -22.44
N VAL A 641 14.86 -15.43 -21.69
CA VAL A 641 14.55 -14.94 -20.31
C VAL A 641 14.77 -16.01 -19.22
N GLY A 642 16.01 -16.49 -19.10
CA GLY A 642 16.39 -17.48 -18.07
C GLY A 642 17.30 -16.98 -16.95
N MET A 643 17.74 -15.71 -16.95
CA MET A 643 18.89 -15.31 -16.09
C MET A 643 18.65 -14.21 -15.05
N ALA A 644 17.53 -13.48 -15.05
CA ALA A 644 17.39 -12.34 -14.13
C ALA A 644 16.93 -12.73 -12.70
N VAL A 645 16.09 -13.75 -12.55
CA VAL A 645 15.53 -14.15 -11.22
C VAL A 645 16.53 -14.98 -10.40
N VAL A 646 17.45 -15.71 -11.06
CA VAL A 646 18.44 -16.56 -10.38
C VAL A 646 19.62 -15.74 -9.81
N ALA A 647 19.94 -14.58 -10.40
CA ALA A 647 21.09 -13.79 -9.98
C ALA A 647 20.95 -13.19 -8.57
N VAL A 648 19.72 -12.90 -8.10
CA VAL A 648 19.49 -12.34 -6.76
C VAL A 648 19.54 -13.43 -5.67
N CYS A 649 19.04 -14.65 -5.96
CA CYS A 649 19.07 -15.75 -4.99
C CYS A 649 20.47 -16.41 -4.86
N GLY A 650 21.29 -16.38 -5.91
CA GLY A 650 22.60 -17.04 -5.93
C GLY A 650 23.75 -16.27 -5.27
N LEU A 651 23.66 -14.94 -5.20
CA LEU A 651 24.75 -14.09 -4.69
C LEU A 651 24.70 -13.79 -3.18
N MET A 652 23.67 -14.25 -2.47
CA MET A 652 23.53 -14.08 -1.01
C MET A 652 23.93 -15.34 -0.20
N MET A 653 24.48 -16.37 -0.85
CA MET A 653 25.05 -17.55 -0.19
C MET A 653 26.60 -17.56 -0.15
N LEU A 654 27.24 -16.39 -0.30
CA LEU A 654 28.67 -16.20 -0.04
C LEU A 654 28.93 -15.00 0.86
#